data_AF-A0A2E9QL27-F1
#
_entry.id   AF-A0A2E9QL27-F1
#
_cell.length_a   1.000
_cell.length_b   1.000
_cell.length_c   1.000
_cell.angle_alpha   90.00
_cell.angle_beta   90.00
_cell.angle_gamma   90.00
#
_symmetry.space_group_name_H-M   'P 1'
#
loop_
_entity.id
_entity.type
_entity.pdbx_description
1 polymer ?
#
loop_
_entity_poly.entity_id
_entity_poly.type
_entity_poly.pdbx_seq_one_letter_code
_entity_poly.pdbx_strand_id
1 'polypeptide(L)'
;MYADMWEEQLKQRDFGKWPILRYAMAKLVPGALVINFVINFIFGLVIFGGMDVIPFVGDKSVTNDTVVGAFFIGFFTMIFATPSGRAEALAGRIPGGGRGGLFKFVERHSFISSLIFAFLSSIFLGIGAIVFLTPLFKESGMSTWVFIFYKAIYSAVVGGGTAILVAYIGAQSAPKPHDDERWCPIEDTPEGVVTFPFDYVDKGGVAVTSQEHGCSGTPTWKLVGTGDLKPEQVEEALTYLLQRYPQITTVVQALDGHPEYAKDFRYAQMPGFSVDDIFTYIDARGEEERLTEIYTEVLNRFTDQFREPMVTMTLVQVTDDNWWLMCRQHHGMADGRAFIELLTDFATYLNTVRAGKEVDDALLTPIPKIPEADALQLSETQKKAYRREGYKWFVGAQLAKIFAPLSHFLQNDSNDYTGENRTMHWVLSDDVLTPWKGAQGKMNGSLNSILVGAVYEANRRWHKEMGRKLGRIAANLPMEMRPRDGSCRSFANHIGTLEVILPLHKMDSLAQMVPEIQRQVKEKRANEQVKKRLLCEHQLVSILPMDALRKIVFQSKKAMHNFSLSNLISLPFPTMEGPGWKVDEVLITTPITPRIGILITLIHYNGKIIFNVNYKTSAATKEQTLALFRHFQQVLEEATEHTPSALPTSAIETV
;
A
#
# COMPACT_ATOMS: atom_id res chain seq x y z
N MET A 1 28.57 9.62 2.43
CA MET A 1 29.44 9.67 3.62
C MET A 1 28.74 10.28 4.84
N TYR A 2 28.40 11.58 4.88
CA TYR A 2 27.67 12.15 6.04
C TYR A 2 26.20 11.70 6.16
N ALA A 3 25.51 11.47 5.03
CA ALA A 3 24.18 10.88 5.03
C ALA A 3 24.21 9.43 5.55
N ASP A 4 25.17 8.64 5.08
CA ASP A 4 25.36 7.24 5.48
C ASP A 4 25.73 7.12 6.97
N MET A 5 26.64 7.97 7.48
CA MET A 5 26.98 8.03 8.92
C MET A 5 25.77 8.41 9.80
N TRP A 6 24.89 9.26 9.31
CA TRP A 6 23.69 9.67 10.05
C TRP A 6 22.61 8.58 10.03
N GLU A 7 22.49 7.83 8.92
CA GLU A 7 21.63 6.65 8.86
C GLU A 7 22.12 5.54 9.79
N GLU A 8 23.43 5.40 9.99
CA GLU A 8 24.04 4.50 10.99
C GLU A 8 23.73 4.96 12.43
N GLN A 9 23.89 6.25 12.74
CA GLN A 9 23.63 6.76 14.10
C GLN A 9 22.14 6.80 14.49
N LEU A 10 21.24 7.04 13.54
CA LEU A 10 19.79 6.93 13.78
C LEU A 10 19.38 5.51 14.19
N LYS A 11 20.12 4.49 13.75
CA LYS A 11 19.90 3.10 14.16
C LYS A 11 20.37 2.85 15.60
N GLN A 12 21.28 3.64 16.14
CA GLN A 12 21.89 3.37 17.46
C GLN A 12 21.11 3.94 18.65
N ARG A 13 20.06 4.75 18.42
CA ARG A 13 19.38 5.57 19.45
C ARG A 13 20.34 6.44 20.30
N ASP A 14 21.63 6.51 19.97
CA ASP A 14 22.61 7.39 20.64
C ASP A 14 22.57 8.79 20.03
N PHE A 15 21.60 9.54 20.54
CA PHE A 15 21.35 10.92 20.18
C PHE A 15 22.47 11.87 20.64
N GLY A 16 23.41 11.41 21.50
CA GLY A 16 24.46 12.22 22.08
C GLY A 16 23.93 13.50 22.77
N LYS A 17 24.82 14.48 23.01
CA LYS A 17 24.45 15.73 23.69
C LYS A 17 23.65 16.73 22.82
N TRP A 18 23.57 16.53 21.49
CA TRP A 18 22.97 17.50 20.55
C TRP A 18 22.29 16.86 19.32
N PRO A 19 21.26 16.01 19.51
CA PRO A 19 20.64 15.25 18.42
C PRO A 19 20.06 16.10 17.30
N ILE A 20 19.41 17.21 17.67
CA ILE A 20 18.78 18.12 16.69
C ILE A 20 19.84 18.83 15.84
N LEU A 21 20.96 19.22 16.44
CA LEU A 21 22.04 19.87 15.71
C LEU A 21 22.68 18.88 14.72
N ARG A 22 22.93 17.64 15.15
CA ARG A 22 23.47 16.59 14.26
C ARG A 22 22.49 16.26 13.13
N TYR A 23 21.21 16.09 13.45
CA TYR A 23 20.14 15.90 12.45
C TYR A 23 20.13 17.03 11.43
N ALA A 24 20.09 18.27 11.91
CA ALA A 24 20.02 19.42 11.04
C ALA A 24 21.28 19.51 10.15
N MET A 25 22.47 19.28 10.71
CA MET A 25 23.72 19.26 9.94
C MET A 25 23.78 18.13 8.90
N ALA A 26 23.16 16.98 9.15
CA ALA A 26 23.18 15.85 8.23
C ALA A 26 22.10 15.92 7.14
N LYS A 27 20.85 16.30 7.49
CA LYS A 27 19.70 16.21 6.58
C LYS A 27 19.15 17.55 6.09
N LEU A 28 19.21 18.61 6.90
CA LEU A 28 18.58 19.90 6.55
C LEU A 28 19.57 20.90 5.95
N VAL A 29 20.70 21.10 6.62
CA VAL A 29 21.71 22.12 6.30
C VAL A 29 22.32 21.89 4.91
N PRO A 30 22.70 20.67 4.48
CA PRO A 30 23.30 20.50 3.15
C PRO A 30 22.35 20.91 2.02
N GLY A 31 21.09 20.50 2.10
CA GLY A 31 20.06 20.89 1.13
C GLY A 31 19.78 22.39 1.17
N ALA A 32 19.64 22.97 2.37
CA ALA A 32 19.44 24.40 2.54
C ALA A 32 20.62 25.22 2.00
N LEU A 33 21.86 24.80 2.25
CA LEU A 33 23.08 25.45 1.74
C LEU A 33 23.10 25.44 0.21
N VAL A 34 22.94 24.26 -0.41
CA VAL A 34 23.03 24.10 -1.86
C VAL A 34 21.89 24.85 -2.57
N ILE A 35 20.65 24.67 -2.12
CA ILE A 35 19.48 25.31 -2.73
C ILE A 35 19.58 26.83 -2.61
N ASN A 36 19.86 27.36 -1.41
CA ASN A 36 19.95 28.82 -1.22
C ASN A 36 21.14 29.40 -1.98
N PHE A 37 22.28 28.72 -2.03
CA PHE A 37 23.43 29.17 -2.80
C PHE A 37 23.11 29.25 -4.29
N VAL A 38 22.62 28.14 -4.88
CA VAL A 38 22.37 28.05 -6.33
C VAL A 38 21.28 29.03 -6.77
N ILE A 39 20.15 29.08 -6.05
CA ILE A 39 19.06 30.00 -6.39
C ILE A 39 19.54 31.44 -6.32
N ASN A 40 20.19 31.86 -5.22
CA ASN A 40 20.59 33.25 -5.06
C ASN A 40 21.75 33.65 -5.99
N PHE A 41 22.63 32.71 -6.36
CA PHE A 41 23.64 32.94 -7.38
C PHE A 41 23.02 33.20 -8.75
N ILE A 42 22.07 32.35 -9.18
CA ILE A 42 21.37 32.50 -10.47
C ILE A 42 20.53 33.79 -10.49
N PHE A 43 19.73 34.04 -9.45
CA PHE A 43 18.95 35.28 -9.36
C PHE A 43 19.84 36.52 -9.32
N GLY A 44 20.98 36.43 -8.62
CA GLY A 44 22.00 37.48 -8.62
C GLY A 44 22.50 37.81 -10.03
N LEU A 45 22.87 36.78 -10.80
CA LEU A 45 23.29 36.94 -12.19
C LEU A 45 22.19 37.55 -13.08
N VAL A 46 20.96 37.08 -12.95
CA VAL A 46 19.83 37.54 -13.78
C VAL A 46 19.48 39.01 -13.49
N ILE A 47 19.46 39.41 -12.22
CA ILE A 47 19.01 40.75 -11.82
C ILE A 47 20.13 41.78 -11.96
N PHE A 48 21.36 41.41 -11.59
CA PHE A 48 22.48 42.34 -11.43
C PHE A 48 23.64 42.12 -12.41
N GLY A 49 23.64 41.06 -13.22
CA GLY A 49 24.76 40.72 -14.11
C GLY A 49 25.08 41.77 -15.18
N GLY A 50 24.16 42.70 -15.45
CA GLY A 50 24.38 43.84 -16.35
C GLY A 50 24.90 45.11 -15.68
N MET A 51 25.20 45.08 -14.38
CA MET A 51 25.77 46.21 -13.64
C MET A 51 27.26 45.96 -13.41
N ASP A 52 28.09 46.99 -13.40
CA ASP A 52 29.50 46.87 -13.00
C ASP A 52 29.65 46.96 -11.47
N VAL A 53 28.88 47.90 -10.88
CA VAL A 53 28.83 48.17 -9.45
C VAL A 53 27.37 48.26 -9.02
N ILE A 54 27.04 47.55 -7.96
CA ILE A 54 25.73 47.55 -7.33
C ILE A 54 25.76 48.56 -6.19
N PRO A 55 24.88 49.58 -6.20
CA PRO A 55 24.87 50.59 -5.17
C PRO A 55 24.51 49.99 -3.82
N PHE A 56 25.01 50.58 -2.74
CA PHE A 56 24.73 50.08 -1.40
C PHE A 56 23.25 50.30 -1.00
N VAL A 57 22.69 51.45 -1.38
CA VAL A 57 21.29 51.87 -1.14
C VAL A 57 20.55 52.17 -2.45
N GLY A 58 19.21 52.14 -2.44
CA GLY A 58 18.35 52.34 -3.61
C GLY A 58 17.52 51.10 -3.96
N ASP A 59 16.77 51.17 -5.06
CA ASP A 59 15.82 50.10 -5.43
C ASP A 59 16.52 48.79 -5.81
N LYS A 60 17.58 48.89 -6.64
CA LYS A 60 18.47 47.78 -7.01
C LYS A 60 19.79 47.87 -6.23
N SER A 61 19.71 47.62 -4.93
CA SER A 61 20.85 47.81 -4.03
C SER A 61 21.18 46.60 -3.17
N VAL A 62 22.41 46.57 -2.65
CA VAL A 62 22.87 45.56 -1.68
C VAL A 62 21.94 45.52 -0.47
N THR A 63 21.56 46.68 0.07
CA THR A 63 20.67 46.82 1.23
C THR A 63 19.30 46.21 0.99
N ASN A 64 18.60 46.63 -0.07
CA ASN A 64 17.24 46.18 -0.34
C ASN A 64 17.20 44.67 -0.57
N ASP A 65 18.10 44.16 -1.42
CA ASP A 65 18.13 42.75 -1.77
C ASP A 65 18.51 41.84 -0.59
N THR A 66 19.43 42.26 0.29
CA THR A 66 19.79 41.48 1.48
C THR A 66 18.65 41.40 2.49
N VAL A 67 17.96 42.52 2.75
CA VAL A 67 16.84 42.57 3.71
C VAL A 67 15.64 41.77 3.22
N VAL A 68 15.32 41.90 1.92
CA VAL A 68 14.25 41.13 1.27
C VAL A 68 14.63 39.65 1.14
N GLY A 69 15.89 39.34 0.83
CA GLY A 69 16.41 37.98 0.79
C GLY A 69 16.27 37.29 2.15
N ALA A 70 16.67 37.96 3.23
CA ALA A 70 16.49 37.46 4.59
C ALA A 70 15.02 37.20 4.95
N PHE A 71 14.09 38.03 4.45
CA PHE A 71 12.65 37.80 4.60
C PHE A 71 12.25 36.45 4.01
N PHE A 72 12.54 36.25 2.72
CA PHE A 72 12.12 35.04 2.00
C PHE A 72 12.81 33.79 2.54
N ILE A 73 14.09 33.87 2.89
CA ILE A 73 14.81 32.76 3.52
C ILE A 73 14.14 32.38 4.84
N GLY A 74 13.83 33.36 5.71
CA GLY A 74 13.11 33.10 6.95
C GLY A 74 11.74 32.47 6.71
N PHE A 75 10.96 33.07 5.80
CA PHE A 75 9.60 32.61 5.46
C PHE A 75 9.58 31.15 4.99
N PHE A 76 10.38 30.81 3.97
CA PHE A 76 10.38 29.47 3.39
C PHE A 76 11.04 28.45 4.32
N THR A 77 12.09 28.83 5.04
CA THR A 77 12.70 27.95 6.04
C THR A 77 11.66 27.57 7.10
N MET A 78 10.85 28.52 7.60
CA MET A 78 9.78 28.23 8.55
C MET A 78 8.74 27.26 7.99
N ILE A 79 8.32 27.44 6.73
CA ILE A 79 7.34 26.57 6.07
C ILE A 79 7.85 25.13 5.93
N PHE A 80 9.12 24.93 5.57
CA PHE A 80 9.63 23.60 5.23
C PHE A 80 10.36 22.90 6.39
N ALA A 81 11.17 23.62 7.15
CA ALA A 81 11.98 23.01 8.21
C ALA A 81 11.18 22.73 9.48
N THR A 82 10.12 23.50 9.80
CA THR A 82 9.28 23.22 10.99
C THR A 82 8.56 21.88 10.85
N PRO A 83 7.81 21.59 9.76
CA PRO A 83 7.18 20.29 9.59
C PRO A 83 8.19 19.15 9.54
N SER A 84 9.37 19.36 8.93
CA SER A 84 10.44 18.37 8.89
C SER A 84 10.95 18.02 10.28
N GLY A 85 11.32 19.01 11.09
CA GLY A 85 11.77 18.78 12.47
C GLY A 85 10.69 18.13 13.34
N ARG A 86 9.42 18.50 13.14
CA ARG A 86 8.31 17.84 13.84
C ARG A 86 8.15 16.38 13.41
N ALA A 87 8.19 16.08 12.11
CA ALA A 87 8.02 14.73 11.58
C ALA A 87 9.10 13.77 12.11
N GLU A 88 10.34 14.24 12.21
CA GLU A 88 11.43 13.44 12.79
C GLU A 88 11.26 13.21 14.28
N ALA A 89 10.74 14.20 15.01
CA ALA A 89 10.42 14.04 16.42
C ALA A 89 9.27 13.06 16.65
N LEU A 90 8.22 13.11 15.80
CA LEU A 90 7.12 12.14 15.81
C LEU A 90 7.60 10.73 15.47
N ALA A 91 8.56 10.60 14.57
CA ALA A 91 9.17 9.32 14.25
C ALA A 91 10.12 8.79 15.34
N GLY A 92 10.38 9.56 16.40
CA GLY A 92 11.31 9.18 17.47
C GLY A 92 12.79 9.37 17.11
N ARG A 93 13.09 9.90 15.91
CA ARG A 93 14.46 10.11 15.39
C ARG A 93 15.18 11.31 16.01
N ILE A 94 14.45 12.20 16.65
CA ILE A 94 15.00 13.27 17.50
C ILE A 94 14.06 13.47 18.69
N PRO A 95 14.55 13.95 19.85
CA PRO A 95 13.69 14.14 21.02
C PRO A 95 12.64 15.24 20.78
N GLY A 96 11.38 14.86 20.91
CA GLY A 96 10.26 15.80 21.00
C GLY A 96 10.22 16.52 22.35
N GLY A 97 9.78 17.78 22.35
CA GLY A 97 9.79 18.63 23.55
C GLY A 97 8.52 18.54 24.40
N GLY A 98 7.39 18.18 23.79
CA GLY A 98 6.06 18.26 24.40
C GLY A 98 5.67 19.68 24.84
N ARG A 99 6.32 20.72 24.30
CA ARG A 99 6.18 22.09 24.81
C ARG A 99 4.87 22.73 24.31
N GLY A 100 4.14 23.35 25.23
CA GLY A 100 2.95 24.16 24.94
C GLY A 100 3.27 25.60 24.50
N GLY A 101 2.23 26.44 24.42
CA GLY A 101 2.37 27.87 24.13
C GLY A 101 2.87 28.17 22.72
N LEU A 102 3.98 28.89 22.61
CA LEU A 102 4.56 29.34 21.33
C LEU A 102 4.79 28.20 20.33
N PHE A 103 5.24 27.03 20.79
CA PHE A 103 5.50 25.87 19.92
C PHE A 103 4.22 25.29 19.32
N LYS A 104 3.13 25.23 20.10
CA LYS A 104 1.79 24.83 19.59
C LYS A 104 1.15 25.92 18.73
N PHE A 105 1.46 27.19 18.98
CA PHE A 105 1.00 28.30 18.12
C PHE A 105 1.61 28.17 16.72
N VAL A 106 2.92 27.90 16.64
CA VAL A 106 3.63 27.66 15.38
C VAL A 106 3.01 26.52 14.58
N GLU A 107 2.65 25.43 15.24
CA GLU A 107 1.97 24.29 14.63
C GLU A 107 0.60 24.66 14.03
N ARG A 108 -0.25 25.35 14.81
CA ARG A 108 -1.61 25.70 14.40
C ARG A 108 -1.67 26.82 13.36
N HIS A 109 -0.71 27.74 13.41
CA HIS A 109 -0.69 28.94 12.58
C HIS A 109 0.63 29.02 11.80
N SER A 110 0.91 27.97 11.03
CA SER A 110 2.16 27.84 10.26
C SER A 110 2.43 29.05 9.38
N PHE A 111 1.44 29.50 8.59
CA PHE A 111 1.59 30.65 7.70
C PHE A 111 1.88 31.97 8.45
N ILE A 112 1.12 32.25 9.52
CA ILE A 112 1.33 33.47 10.33
C ILE A 112 2.70 33.44 11.00
N SER A 113 3.08 32.26 11.53
CA SER A 113 4.37 32.06 12.17
C SER A 113 5.53 32.23 11.18
N SER A 114 5.36 31.79 9.94
CA SER A 114 6.31 32.05 8.85
C SER A 114 6.44 33.53 8.51
N LEU A 115 5.34 34.29 8.48
CA LEU A 115 5.40 35.74 8.29
C LEU A 115 6.15 36.43 9.44
N ILE A 116 5.82 36.11 10.69
CA ILE A 116 6.50 36.67 11.87
C ILE A 116 8.00 36.35 11.80
N PHE A 117 8.35 35.09 11.55
CA PHE A 117 9.74 34.66 11.46
C PHE A 117 10.47 35.33 10.27
N ALA A 118 9.79 35.58 9.15
CA ALA A 118 10.35 36.31 8.01
C ALA A 118 10.69 37.76 8.39
N PHE A 119 9.79 38.47 9.07
CA PHE A 119 10.05 39.83 9.56
C PHE A 119 11.22 39.87 10.56
N LEU A 120 11.26 38.94 11.51
CA LEU A 120 12.39 38.84 12.45
C LEU A 120 13.69 38.54 11.70
N SER A 121 13.65 37.67 10.69
CA SER A 121 14.83 37.36 9.86
C SER A 121 15.34 38.60 9.11
N SER A 122 14.43 39.38 8.51
CA SER A 122 14.79 40.66 7.87
C SER A 122 15.45 41.64 8.84
N ILE A 123 14.93 41.74 10.07
CA ILE A 123 15.47 42.67 11.07
C ILE A 123 16.84 42.19 11.56
N PHE A 124 16.93 40.97 12.10
CA PHE A 124 18.14 40.53 12.78
C PHE A 124 19.24 40.08 11.82
N LEU A 125 18.88 39.40 10.73
CA LEU A 125 19.84 38.82 9.79
C LEU A 125 20.04 39.75 8.59
N GLY A 126 18.98 40.38 8.09
CA GLY A 126 19.04 41.31 6.97
C GLY A 126 19.69 42.63 7.37
N ILE A 127 19.02 43.44 8.19
CA ILE A 127 19.52 44.75 8.65
C ILE A 127 20.83 44.57 9.42
N GLY A 128 20.95 43.52 10.25
CA GLY A 128 22.21 43.19 10.93
C GLY A 128 23.40 43.02 9.98
N ALA A 129 23.21 42.30 8.87
CA ALA A 129 24.26 42.15 7.85
C ALA A 129 24.58 43.47 7.14
N ILE A 130 23.56 44.30 6.88
CA ILE A 130 23.77 45.62 6.27
C ILE A 130 24.54 46.54 7.20
N VAL A 131 24.24 46.55 8.51
CA VAL A 131 25.01 47.32 9.50
C VAL A 131 26.48 46.89 9.48
N PHE A 132 26.76 45.58 9.37
CA PHE A 132 28.12 45.06 9.27
C PHE A 132 28.83 45.46 7.95
N LEU A 133 28.11 45.46 6.82
CA LEU A 133 28.67 45.82 5.51
C LEU A 133 28.82 47.34 5.30
N THR A 134 28.07 48.15 6.04
CA THR A 134 28.01 49.61 5.85
C THR A 134 29.39 50.28 5.88
N PRO A 135 30.29 50.00 6.85
CA PRO A 135 31.62 50.61 6.88
C PRO A 135 32.51 50.27 5.68
N LEU A 136 32.20 49.18 4.97
CA LEU A 136 33.04 48.64 3.90
C LEU A 136 32.62 49.13 2.51
N PHE A 137 31.32 49.31 2.29
CA PHE A 137 30.75 49.45 0.94
C PHE A 137 29.75 50.61 0.77
N LYS A 138 29.49 51.41 1.81
CA LYS A 138 28.47 52.48 1.74
C LYS A 138 28.77 53.51 0.65
N GLU A 139 30.03 53.93 0.50
CA GLU A 139 30.44 54.96 -0.46
C GLU A 139 30.78 54.40 -1.84
N SER A 140 31.38 53.20 -1.88
CA SER A 140 31.93 52.58 -3.09
C SER A 140 30.95 51.64 -3.80
N GLY A 141 29.87 51.22 -3.15
CA GLY A 141 29.05 50.11 -3.62
C GLY A 141 29.84 48.80 -3.61
N MET A 142 29.30 47.77 -4.27
CA MET A 142 29.93 46.46 -4.37
C MET A 142 30.03 46.06 -5.83
N SER A 143 31.18 45.56 -6.28
CA SER A 143 31.27 45.02 -7.64
C SER A 143 30.32 43.84 -7.79
N THR A 144 29.74 43.69 -8.98
CA THR A 144 28.67 42.72 -9.22
C THR A 144 29.05 41.30 -8.82
N TRP A 145 30.26 40.87 -9.13
CA TRP A 145 30.73 39.54 -8.74
C TRP A 145 30.89 39.39 -7.23
N VAL A 146 31.44 40.39 -6.55
CA VAL A 146 31.56 40.36 -5.08
C VAL A 146 30.19 40.28 -4.44
N PHE A 147 29.21 41.02 -4.95
CA PHE A 147 27.84 40.98 -4.45
C PHE A 147 27.15 39.64 -4.71
N ILE A 148 27.27 39.08 -5.91
CA ILE A 148 26.67 37.77 -6.23
C ILE A 148 27.23 36.67 -5.32
N PHE A 149 28.56 36.65 -5.10
CA PHE A 149 29.19 35.72 -4.17
C PHE A 149 28.77 35.97 -2.72
N TYR A 150 28.77 37.23 -2.28
CA TYR A 150 28.27 37.61 -0.96
C TYR A 150 26.84 37.10 -0.76
N LYS A 151 25.93 37.38 -1.70
CA LYS A 151 24.52 36.99 -1.64
C LYS A 151 24.36 35.48 -1.56
N ALA A 152 25.10 34.73 -2.38
CA ALA A 152 25.06 33.27 -2.39
C ALA A 152 25.56 32.68 -1.05
N ILE A 153 26.68 33.16 -0.53
CA ILE A 153 27.26 32.71 0.75
C ILE A 153 26.35 33.12 1.92
N TYR A 154 25.91 34.38 1.96
CA TYR A 154 25.01 34.90 2.96
C TYR A 154 23.73 34.07 3.04
N SER A 155 23.10 33.83 1.89
CA SER A 155 21.86 33.06 1.82
C SER A 155 22.04 31.61 2.26
N ALA A 156 23.18 31.00 1.92
CA ALA A 156 23.54 29.67 2.38
C ALA A 156 23.68 29.63 3.92
N VAL A 157 24.51 30.51 4.50
CA VAL A 157 24.76 30.56 5.95
C VAL A 157 23.48 30.86 6.72
N VAL A 158 22.72 31.88 6.30
CA VAL A 158 21.45 32.25 6.93
C VAL A 158 20.42 31.13 6.79
N GLY A 159 20.29 30.53 5.61
CA GLY A 159 19.39 29.40 5.38
C GLY A 159 19.73 28.19 6.23
N GLY A 160 21.01 27.82 6.32
CA GLY A 160 21.48 26.71 7.17
C GLY A 160 21.26 26.98 8.66
N GLY A 161 21.63 28.16 9.15
CA GLY A 161 21.47 28.55 10.55
C GLY A 161 20.01 28.63 10.98
N THR A 162 19.16 29.26 10.17
CA THR A 162 17.72 29.33 10.44
C THR A 162 17.05 27.96 10.36
N ALA A 163 17.47 27.08 9.44
CA ALA A 163 16.90 25.73 9.34
C ALA A 163 17.11 24.90 10.63
N ILE A 164 18.27 25.01 11.28
CA ILE A 164 18.54 24.36 12.57
C ILE A 164 17.56 24.83 13.64
N LEU A 165 17.43 26.16 13.79
CA LEU A 165 16.54 26.76 14.80
C LEU A 165 15.08 26.40 14.56
N VAL A 166 14.63 26.49 13.31
CA VAL A 166 13.26 26.23 12.92
C VAL A 166 12.90 24.74 13.06
N ALA A 167 13.83 23.84 12.71
CA ALA A 167 13.64 22.42 12.94
C ALA A 167 13.58 22.08 14.43
N TYR A 168 14.38 22.75 15.25
CA TYR A 168 14.27 22.66 16.71
C TYR A 168 12.88 23.09 17.21
N ILE A 169 12.34 24.21 16.72
CA ILE A 169 10.98 24.66 17.05
C ILE A 169 9.95 23.59 16.68
N GLY A 170 10.06 23.02 15.47
CA GLY A 170 9.21 21.91 15.02
C GLY A 170 9.28 20.70 15.95
N ALA A 171 10.48 20.24 16.29
CA ALA A 171 10.69 19.11 17.19
C ALA A 171 10.13 19.37 18.60
N GLN A 172 10.30 20.58 19.13
CA GLN A 172 9.78 20.93 20.46
C GLN A 172 8.26 20.98 20.54
N SER A 173 7.57 21.22 19.41
CA SER A 173 6.11 21.15 19.31
C SER A 173 5.56 19.73 19.34
N ALA A 174 6.37 18.73 18.94
CA ALA A 174 5.98 17.33 18.96
C ALA A 174 5.90 16.80 20.40
N PRO A 175 5.05 15.79 20.68
CA PRO A 175 5.03 15.11 21.96
C PRO A 175 6.42 14.54 22.31
N LYS A 176 6.67 14.32 23.60
CA LYS A 176 7.90 13.64 24.02
C LYS A 176 7.94 12.22 23.40
N PRO A 177 9.14 11.69 23.11
CA PRO A 177 9.28 10.30 22.68
C PRO A 177 8.62 9.38 23.71
N HIS A 178 7.97 8.34 23.23
CA HIS A 178 7.51 7.22 24.06
C HIS A 178 8.27 5.98 23.59
N ASP A 179 8.50 5.03 24.49
CA ASP A 179 9.06 3.75 24.06
C ASP A 179 7.96 2.96 23.36
N ASP A 180 8.29 2.46 22.16
CA ASP A 180 7.42 1.60 21.38
C ASP A 180 8.24 0.35 20.99
N GLU A 181 7.88 -0.79 21.57
CA GLU A 181 8.54 -2.07 21.35
C GLU A 181 8.46 -2.54 19.89
N ARG A 182 7.51 -1.99 19.12
CA ARG A 182 7.35 -2.28 17.68
C ARG A 182 8.42 -1.60 16.82
N TRP A 183 9.12 -0.61 17.37
CA TRP A 183 10.28 0.03 16.74
C TRP A 183 11.57 -0.61 17.26
N CYS A 184 12.25 -1.34 16.38
CA CYS A 184 13.53 -1.97 16.66
C CYS A 184 14.50 -1.61 15.53
N PRO A 185 15.53 -0.81 15.84
CA PRO A 185 16.58 -0.52 14.89
C PRO A 185 17.29 -1.78 14.39
N ILE A 186 17.80 -1.73 13.15
CA ILE A 186 18.49 -2.86 12.50
C ILE A 186 19.67 -3.39 13.35
N GLU A 187 20.36 -2.53 14.09
CA GLU A 187 21.53 -2.88 14.90
C GLU A 187 21.17 -3.54 16.25
N ASP A 188 19.92 -3.39 16.70
CA ASP A 188 19.38 -4.02 17.90
C ASP A 188 18.78 -5.41 17.61
N THR A 189 18.97 -5.93 16.38
CA THR A 189 18.51 -7.27 16.01
C THR A 189 19.33 -8.28 16.80
N PRO A 190 18.73 -9.11 17.67
CA PRO A 190 19.47 -10.17 18.33
C PRO A 190 20.10 -11.10 17.28
N GLU A 191 21.36 -11.50 17.50
CA GLU A 191 22.01 -12.49 16.63
C GLU A 191 21.15 -13.76 16.53
N GLY A 192 20.98 -14.27 15.31
CA GLY A 192 20.21 -15.48 15.04
C GLY A 192 18.70 -15.27 14.81
N VAL A 193 18.17 -14.04 14.91
CA VAL A 193 16.77 -13.78 14.54
C VAL A 193 16.57 -13.88 13.03
N VAL A 194 15.68 -14.78 12.62
CA VAL A 194 15.27 -14.93 11.22
C VAL A 194 14.48 -13.70 10.80
N THR A 195 14.86 -13.09 9.67
CA THR A 195 14.20 -11.91 9.11
C THR A 195 13.95 -12.10 7.61
N PHE A 196 12.93 -11.41 7.10
CA PHE A 196 12.60 -11.40 5.67
C PHE A 196 12.42 -9.97 5.17
N PRO A 197 12.68 -9.72 3.86
CA PRO A 197 12.48 -8.40 3.27
C PRO A 197 11.00 -7.97 3.41
N PHE A 198 10.76 -6.66 3.49
CA PHE A 198 9.43 -6.08 3.48
C PHE A 198 9.37 -5.04 2.37
N ASP A 199 8.57 -5.33 1.36
CA ASP A 199 8.58 -4.61 0.09
C ASP A 199 7.35 -3.68 -0.02
N TYR A 200 7.21 -2.99 -1.14
CA TYR A 200 6.24 -1.88 -1.25
C TYR A 200 4.79 -2.37 -1.24
N VAL A 201 4.49 -3.57 -1.76
CA VAL A 201 3.14 -4.13 -1.69
C VAL A 201 2.82 -4.53 -0.25
N ASP A 202 3.78 -5.09 0.47
CA ASP A 202 3.67 -5.40 1.90
C ASP A 202 3.33 -4.12 2.70
N LYS A 203 4.06 -3.04 2.41
CA LYS A 203 3.82 -1.71 3.00
C LYS A 203 2.44 -1.16 2.66
N GLY A 204 2.00 -1.33 1.42
CA GLY A 204 0.64 -1.00 1.00
C GLY A 204 -0.40 -1.79 1.79
N GLY A 205 -0.18 -3.09 1.99
CA GLY A 205 -1.02 -3.96 2.82
C GLY A 205 -1.12 -3.46 4.26
N VAL A 206 0.00 -3.16 4.91
CA VAL A 206 0.00 -2.62 6.28
C VAL A 206 -0.62 -1.23 6.35
N ALA A 207 -0.45 -0.41 5.31
CA ALA A 207 -1.05 0.93 5.22
C ALA A 207 -2.58 0.88 5.14
N VAL A 208 -3.18 -0.15 4.53
CA VAL A 208 -4.64 -0.32 4.52
C VAL A 208 -5.18 -0.90 5.82
N THR A 209 -4.35 -1.34 6.75
CA THR A 209 -4.82 -1.92 8.01
C THR A 209 -4.95 -0.85 9.10
N SER A 210 -6.18 -0.67 9.60
CA SER A 210 -6.54 0.29 10.62
C SER A 210 -7.80 -0.15 11.38
N GLN A 211 -7.66 -0.35 12.69
CA GLN A 211 -8.78 -0.65 13.56
C GLN A 211 -9.78 0.50 13.62
N GLU A 212 -9.29 1.75 13.71
CA GLU A 212 -10.10 2.98 13.71
C GLU A 212 -11.01 3.07 12.48
N HIS A 213 -10.51 2.63 11.32
CA HIS A 213 -11.25 2.68 10.06
C HIS A 213 -11.91 1.34 9.72
N GLY A 214 -11.90 0.34 10.62
CA GLY A 214 -12.51 -0.99 10.42
C GLY A 214 -11.95 -1.82 9.26
N CYS A 215 -10.71 -1.57 8.86
CA CYS A 215 -10.05 -2.29 7.77
C CYS A 215 -8.92 -3.17 8.30
N SER A 216 -8.95 -4.47 7.99
CA SER A 216 -7.98 -5.45 8.48
C SER A 216 -6.94 -5.86 7.44
N GLY A 217 -7.18 -5.63 6.14
CA GLY A 217 -6.30 -6.08 5.07
C GLY A 217 -6.17 -7.61 4.97
N THR A 218 -7.08 -8.38 5.58
CA THR A 218 -6.95 -9.84 5.73
C THR A 218 -7.97 -10.63 4.89
N PRO A 219 -7.61 -11.12 3.67
CA PRO A 219 -8.41 -12.16 3.03
C PRO A 219 -8.57 -13.39 3.93
N THR A 220 -9.69 -14.10 3.78
CA THR A 220 -9.96 -15.38 4.45
C THR A 220 -10.31 -16.44 3.42
N TRP A 221 -9.57 -17.53 3.44
CA TRP A 221 -9.85 -18.73 2.65
C TRP A 221 -10.62 -19.70 3.54
N LYS A 222 -11.86 -20.00 3.19
CA LYS A 222 -12.69 -20.99 3.88
C LYS A 222 -12.73 -22.25 3.04
N LEU A 223 -12.09 -23.30 3.53
CA LEU A 223 -12.22 -24.65 3.00
C LEU A 223 -13.44 -25.28 3.66
N VAL A 224 -14.38 -25.75 2.85
CA VAL A 224 -15.48 -26.59 3.31
C VAL A 224 -15.13 -28.01 2.93
N GLY A 225 -15.04 -28.89 3.92
CA GLY A 225 -14.70 -30.28 3.68
C GLY A 225 -15.56 -31.26 4.42
N THR A 226 -15.42 -32.51 3.99
CA THR A 226 -16.10 -33.68 4.54
C THR A 226 -15.09 -34.71 5.04
N GLY A 227 -15.55 -35.59 5.93
CA GLY A 227 -14.79 -36.67 6.54
C GLY A 227 -14.19 -36.33 7.91
N ASP A 228 -13.42 -37.27 8.45
CA ASP A 228 -12.84 -37.20 9.80
C ASP A 228 -11.52 -36.44 9.78
N LEU A 229 -11.57 -35.13 10.11
CA LEU A 229 -10.40 -34.26 10.24
C LEU A 229 -10.13 -33.96 11.72
N LYS A 230 -9.10 -34.60 12.28
CA LYS A 230 -8.75 -34.47 13.70
C LYS A 230 -7.85 -33.26 13.96
N PRO A 231 -8.12 -32.46 15.00
CA PRO A 231 -7.35 -31.25 15.29
C PRO A 231 -5.86 -31.54 15.53
N GLU A 232 -5.52 -32.67 16.16
CA GLU A 232 -4.13 -33.04 16.46
C GLU A 232 -3.32 -33.30 15.17
N GLN A 233 -3.97 -33.87 14.14
CA GLN A 233 -3.33 -34.11 12.85
C GLN A 233 -3.14 -32.82 12.05
N VAL A 234 -4.07 -31.88 12.19
CA VAL A 234 -3.94 -30.55 11.60
C VAL A 234 -2.80 -29.80 12.28
N GLU A 235 -2.74 -29.82 13.61
CA GLU A 235 -1.66 -29.21 14.38
C GLU A 235 -0.29 -29.78 14.00
N GLU A 236 -0.16 -31.12 13.90
CA GLU A 236 1.06 -31.78 13.46
C GLU A 236 1.44 -31.38 12.01
N ALA A 237 0.48 -31.36 11.08
CA ALA A 237 0.72 -30.92 9.70
C ALA A 237 1.18 -29.45 9.63
N LEU A 238 0.68 -28.58 10.54
CA LEU A 238 1.12 -27.20 10.64
C LEU A 238 2.57 -27.07 11.08
N THR A 239 3.08 -27.98 11.91
CA THR A 239 4.51 -27.93 12.29
C THR A 239 5.43 -28.07 11.08
N TYR A 240 5.14 -28.98 10.15
CA TYR A 240 5.87 -29.12 8.89
C TYR A 240 5.67 -27.91 7.97
N LEU A 241 4.45 -27.39 7.91
CA LEU A 241 4.15 -26.20 7.14
C LEU A 241 4.97 -24.99 7.62
N LEU A 242 5.15 -24.82 8.93
CA LEU A 242 5.92 -23.71 9.49
C LEU A 242 7.42 -23.85 9.25
N GLN A 243 7.94 -25.07 9.14
CA GLN A 243 9.33 -25.30 8.69
C GLN A 243 9.52 -24.89 7.24
N ARG A 244 8.56 -25.22 6.37
CA ARG A 244 8.59 -24.83 4.96
C ARG A 244 8.29 -23.35 4.73
N TYR A 245 7.44 -22.74 5.55
CA TYR A 245 7.01 -21.34 5.44
C TYR A 245 7.35 -20.56 6.70
N PRO A 246 8.64 -20.37 7.03
CA PRO A 246 9.07 -19.68 8.24
C PRO A 246 8.69 -18.19 8.27
N GLN A 247 8.16 -17.63 7.18
CA GLN A 247 7.61 -16.28 7.20
C GLN A 247 6.35 -16.19 8.08
N ILE A 248 5.56 -17.27 8.19
CA ILE A 248 4.30 -17.26 8.95
C ILE A 248 4.53 -16.94 10.44
N THR A 249 5.70 -17.29 10.96
CA THR A 249 6.09 -17.09 12.36
C THR A 249 6.61 -15.68 12.65
N THR A 250 6.36 -14.72 11.76
CA THR A 250 6.91 -13.36 11.85
C THR A 250 5.87 -12.28 12.08
N VAL A 251 6.33 -11.18 12.67
CA VAL A 251 5.61 -9.91 12.82
C VAL A 251 6.32 -8.82 12.02
N VAL A 252 5.61 -7.73 11.75
CA VAL A 252 6.16 -6.52 11.15
C VAL A 252 6.96 -5.75 12.19
N GLN A 253 8.13 -5.29 11.79
CA GLN A 253 9.00 -4.48 12.63
C GLN A 253 9.39 -3.20 11.91
N ALA A 254 9.21 -2.06 12.56
CA ALA A 254 9.64 -0.76 12.03
C ALA A 254 11.13 -0.54 12.33
N LEU A 255 11.89 -0.03 11.37
CA LEU A 255 13.35 0.05 11.43
C LEU A 255 13.87 1.47 11.63
N ASP A 256 13.24 2.46 11.00
CA ASP A 256 13.73 3.83 10.94
C ASP A 256 12.88 4.83 11.73
N GLY A 257 11.95 4.34 12.57
CA GLY A 257 11.17 5.16 13.49
C GLY A 257 9.96 4.42 14.06
N HIS A 258 9.12 5.14 14.82
CA HIS A 258 7.83 4.62 15.26
C HIS A 258 6.99 4.11 14.07
N PRO A 259 6.27 2.98 14.19
CA PRO A 259 5.53 2.36 13.10
C PRO A 259 4.64 3.30 12.28
N GLU A 260 4.04 4.29 12.93
CA GLU A 260 3.17 5.30 12.32
C GLU A 260 3.92 6.23 11.36
N TYR A 261 5.21 6.46 11.57
CA TYR A 261 6.03 7.43 10.83
C TYR A 261 7.25 6.80 10.15
N ALA A 262 7.43 5.49 10.31
CA ALA A 262 8.49 4.72 9.68
C ALA A 262 8.28 4.61 8.16
N LYS A 263 9.40 4.48 7.46
CA LYS A 263 9.46 4.22 6.02
C LYS A 263 9.96 2.81 5.76
N ASP A 264 10.87 2.33 6.59
CA ASP A 264 11.55 1.06 6.43
C ASP A 264 11.03 0.07 7.47
N PHE A 265 10.73 -1.12 6.97
CA PHE A 265 10.16 -2.20 7.76
C PHE A 265 10.87 -3.50 7.38
N ARG A 266 10.68 -4.53 8.19
CA ARG A 266 10.99 -5.92 7.86
C ARG A 266 9.98 -6.86 8.49
N TYR A 267 10.03 -8.12 8.10
CA TYR A 267 9.47 -9.21 8.88
C TYR A 267 10.55 -9.78 9.79
N ALA A 268 10.21 -9.99 11.06
CA ALA A 268 11.10 -10.59 12.04
C ALA A 268 10.38 -11.69 12.82
N GLN A 269 11.10 -12.77 13.15
CA GLN A 269 10.59 -13.84 13.98
C GLN A 269 9.88 -13.31 15.23
N MET A 270 8.65 -13.73 15.45
CA MET A 270 7.89 -13.38 16.64
C MET A 270 8.52 -14.04 17.88
N PRO A 271 8.88 -13.28 18.91
CA PRO A 271 9.41 -13.85 20.15
C PRO A 271 8.40 -14.79 20.80
N GLY A 272 8.84 -16.00 21.16
CA GLY A 272 8.00 -16.97 21.87
C GLY A 272 6.90 -17.62 21.03
N PHE A 273 6.98 -17.53 19.69
CA PHE A 273 6.00 -18.12 18.78
C PHE A 273 5.71 -19.61 19.09
N SER A 274 4.42 -19.94 19.14
CA SER A 274 3.85 -21.29 19.24
C SER A 274 2.83 -21.52 18.12
N VAL A 275 2.54 -22.79 17.81
CA VAL A 275 1.43 -23.16 16.90
C VAL A 275 0.09 -22.64 17.42
N ASP A 276 -0.09 -22.56 18.75
CA ASP A 276 -1.29 -22.01 19.39
C ASP A 276 -1.55 -20.53 19.05
N ASP A 277 -0.51 -19.78 18.65
CA ASP A 277 -0.68 -18.37 18.24
C ASP A 277 -1.40 -18.25 16.89
N ILE A 278 -1.41 -19.32 16.10
CA ILE A 278 -2.00 -19.34 14.77
C ILE A 278 -3.14 -20.33 14.60
N PHE A 279 -3.23 -21.38 15.42
CA PHE A 279 -4.22 -22.44 15.26
C PHE A 279 -5.30 -22.37 16.33
N THR A 280 -6.55 -22.56 15.93
CA THR A 280 -7.69 -22.63 16.86
C THR A 280 -8.64 -23.72 16.39
N TYR A 281 -9.06 -24.59 17.31
CA TYR A 281 -10.10 -25.58 17.08
C TYR A 281 -11.39 -25.18 17.81
N ILE A 282 -12.52 -25.33 17.12
CA ILE A 282 -13.86 -25.08 17.66
C ILE A 282 -14.74 -26.29 17.32
N ASP A 283 -15.30 -26.93 18.34
CA ASP A 283 -16.35 -27.93 18.16
C ASP A 283 -17.72 -27.22 18.18
N ALA A 284 -18.40 -27.19 17.04
CA ALA A 284 -19.70 -26.57 16.86
C ALA A 284 -20.78 -27.60 16.48
N ARG A 285 -20.54 -28.89 16.76
CA ARG A 285 -21.50 -29.97 16.47
C ARG A 285 -22.79 -29.74 17.27
N GLY A 286 -23.91 -29.65 16.56
CA GLY A 286 -25.22 -29.36 17.14
C GLY A 286 -25.47 -27.88 17.45
N GLU A 287 -24.56 -26.97 17.09
CA GLU A 287 -24.67 -25.52 17.29
C GLU A 287 -24.80 -24.76 15.95
N GLU A 288 -25.72 -25.18 15.08
CA GLU A 288 -25.88 -24.63 13.72
C GLU A 288 -26.05 -23.10 13.71
N GLU A 289 -26.78 -22.55 14.68
CA GLU A 289 -27.01 -21.10 14.80
C GLU A 289 -25.70 -20.32 15.06
N ARG A 290 -24.74 -20.92 15.75
CA ARG A 290 -23.45 -20.31 16.12
C ARG A 290 -22.45 -20.24 14.95
N LEU A 291 -22.65 -21.05 13.90
CA LEU A 291 -21.75 -21.10 12.75
C LEU A 291 -21.64 -19.75 12.02
N THR A 292 -22.74 -18.99 11.96
CA THR A 292 -22.76 -17.65 11.35
C THR A 292 -21.96 -16.65 12.18
N GLU A 293 -22.05 -16.75 13.51
CA GLU A 293 -21.30 -15.91 14.45
C GLU A 293 -19.80 -16.19 14.33
N ILE A 294 -19.39 -17.47 14.41
CA ILE A 294 -17.99 -17.90 14.26
C ILE A 294 -17.40 -17.39 12.94
N TYR A 295 -18.13 -17.56 11.83
CA TYR A 295 -17.67 -17.07 10.53
C TYR A 295 -17.51 -15.55 10.53
N THR A 296 -18.49 -14.83 11.06
CA THR A 296 -18.47 -13.35 11.11
C THR A 296 -17.32 -12.84 11.99
N GLU A 297 -17.06 -13.47 13.13
CA GLU A 297 -15.94 -13.16 14.02
C GLU A 297 -14.60 -13.34 13.30
N VAL A 298 -14.41 -14.48 12.62
CA VAL A 298 -13.17 -14.75 11.87
C VAL A 298 -12.97 -13.74 10.75
N LEU A 299 -14.02 -13.39 10.00
CA LEU A 299 -13.93 -12.41 8.91
C LEU A 299 -13.64 -10.98 9.37
N ASN A 300 -14.10 -10.61 10.57
CA ASN A 300 -14.01 -9.25 11.09
C ASN A 300 -12.91 -9.07 12.13
N ARG A 301 -12.20 -10.14 12.52
CA ARG A 301 -11.06 -10.05 13.43
C ARG A 301 -9.99 -9.12 12.86
N PHE A 302 -9.69 -8.07 13.61
CA PHE A 302 -8.53 -7.22 13.36
C PHE A 302 -7.25 -8.00 13.67
N THR A 303 -6.20 -7.78 12.88
CA THR A 303 -4.85 -8.30 13.12
C THR A 303 -3.92 -7.13 13.36
N ASP A 304 -3.23 -7.09 14.50
CA ASP A 304 -2.13 -6.14 14.74
C ASP A 304 -0.83 -6.76 14.20
N GLN A 305 -0.41 -6.38 12.99
CA GLN A 305 0.73 -7.00 12.30
C GLN A 305 2.05 -6.86 13.05
N PHE A 306 2.13 -5.93 14.00
CA PHE A 306 3.32 -5.67 14.79
C PHE A 306 3.42 -6.54 16.04
N ARG A 307 2.35 -7.27 16.39
CA ARG A 307 2.26 -8.04 17.64
C ARG A 307 1.75 -9.46 17.46
N GLU A 308 0.96 -9.70 16.43
CA GLU A 308 0.35 -11.00 16.17
C GLU A 308 0.83 -11.56 14.83
N PRO A 309 0.90 -12.90 14.68
CA PRO A 309 1.16 -13.52 13.40
C PRO A 309 0.12 -13.10 12.36
N MET A 310 0.58 -12.96 11.13
CA MET A 310 -0.25 -12.47 10.04
C MET A 310 -1.04 -13.56 9.32
N VAL A 311 -0.90 -14.82 9.73
CA VAL A 311 -1.70 -15.95 9.26
C VAL A 311 -2.27 -16.68 10.47
N THR A 312 -3.57 -16.97 10.45
CA THR A 312 -4.25 -17.76 11.47
C THR A 312 -5.17 -18.76 10.80
N MET A 313 -5.34 -19.95 11.38
CA MET A 313 -6.22 -21.02 10.93
C MET A 313 -7.20 -21.40 12.03
N THR A 314 -8.49 -21.40 11.68
CA THR A 314 -9.56 -21.84 12.58
C THR A 314 -10.23 -23.05 11.98
N LEU A 315 -10.07 -24.21 12.63
CA LEU A 315 -10.79 -25.44 12.31
C LEU A 315 -12.09 -25.48 13.11
N VAL A 316 -13.22 -25.58 12.41
CA VAL A 316 -14.55 -25.69 13.01
C VAL A 316 -15.13 -27.05 12.65
N GLN A 317 -15.42 -27.88 13.65
CA GLN A 317 -16.19 -29.11 13.45
C GLN A 317 -17.68 -28.76 13.39
N VAL A 318 -18.33 -29.02 12.25
CA VAL A 318 -19.73 -28.62 11.99
C VAL A 318 -20.69 -29.76 12.32
N THR A 319 -20.38 -30.96 11.83
CA THR A 319 -21.04 -32.23 12.19
C THR A 319 -19.95 -33.28 12.38
N ASP A 320 -20.26 -34.55 12.63
CA ASP A 320 -19.22 -35.59 12.69
C ASP A 320 -18.46 -35.73 11.35
N ASP A 321 -19.16 -35.55 10.22
CA ASP A 321 -18.57 -35.69 8.87
C ASP A 321 -18.30 -34.38 8.13
N ASN A 322 -18.55 -33.20 8.72
CA ASN A 322 -18.38 -31.91 8.04
C ASN A 322 -17.56 -30.95 8.89
N TRP A 323 -16.66 -30.22 8.24
CA TRP A 323 -15.77 -29.27 8.90
C TRP A 323 -15.48 -28.06 8.01
N TRP A 324 -15.12 -26.95 8.64
CA TRP A 324 -14.58 -25.76 7.97
C TRP A 324 -13.15 -25.50 8.44
N LEU A 325 -12.23 -25.25 7.52
CA LEU A 325 -10.92 -24.68 7.83
C LEU A 325 -10.86 -23.26 7.27
N MET A 326 -10.86 -22.26 8.15
CA MET A 326 -10.77 -20.86 7.77
C MET A 326 -9.35 -20.36 7.99
N CYS A 327 -8.64 -20.10 6.91
CA CYS A 327 -7.29 -19.55 6.93
C CYS A 327 -7.36 -18.05 6.64
N ARG A 328 -7.20 -17.23 7.67
CA ARG A 328 -7.10 -15.77 7.56
C ARG A 328 -5.63 -15.41 7.35
N GLN A 329 -5.36 -14.61 6.32
CA GLN A 329 -4.02 -14.17 5.97
C GLN A 329 -4.02 -12.66 5.76
N HIS A 330 -3.03 -11.93 6.27
CA HIS A 330 -2.82 -10.54 5.89
C HIS A 330 -2.25 -10.45 4.46
N HIS A 331 -2.89 -9.66 3.60
CA HIS A 331 -2.52 -9.59 2.17
C HIS A 331 -1.13 -8.99 1.93
N GLY A 332 -0.57 -8.28 2.92
CA GLY A 332 0.82 -7.83 2.87
C GLY A 332 1.84 -8.97 3.00
N MET A 333 1.43 -10.18 3.40
CA MET A 333 2.36 -11.32 3.55
C MET A 333 2.52 -12.11 2.26
N ALA A 334 1.40 -12.49 1.64
CA ALA A 334 1.41 -13.22 0.38
C ALA A 334 0.17 -12.93 -0.48
N ASP A 335 0.29 -13.23 -1.76
CA ASP A 335 -0.82 -13.19 -2.72
C ASP A 335 -1.56 -14.53 -2.83
N GLY A 336 -2.62 -14.56 -3.66
CA GLY A 336 -3.44 -15.74 -3.82
C GLY A 336 -2.73 -16.95 -4.43
N ARG A 337 -1.75 -16.77 -5.33
CA ARG A 337 -0.99 -17.91 -5.89
C ARG A 337 -0.05 -18.50 -4.83
N ALA A 338 0.62 -17.65 -4.03
CA ALA A 338 1.43 -18.12 -2.91
C ALA A 338 0.58 -18.86 -1.87
N PHE A 339 -0.66 -18.41 -1.63
CA PHE A 339 -1.54 -19.09 -0.68
C PHE A 339 -2.11 -20.42 -1.19
N ILE A 340 -2.45 -20.52 -2.48
CA ILE A 340 -2.83 -21.80 -3.11
C ILE A 340 -1.71 -22.84 -2.95
N GLU A 341 -0.46 -22.41 -3.11
CA GLU A 341 0.71 -23.27 -2.91
C GLU A 341 0.86 -23.74 -1.45
N LEU A 342 0.68 -22.82 -0.49
CA LEU A 342 0.65 -23.15 0.94
C LEU A 342 -0.44 -24.18 1.27
N LEU A 343 -1.65 -23.99 0.74
CA LEU A 343 -2.77 -24.93 0.96
C LEU A 343 -2.50 -26.31 0.32
N THR A 344 -1.82 -26.33 -0.82
CA THR A 344 -1.41 -27.57 -1.49
C THR A 344 -0.37 -28.33 -0.66
N ASP A 345 0.63 -27.64 -0.13
CA ASP A 345 1.63 -28.24 0.76
C ASP A 345 0.98 -28.70 2.07
N PHE A 346 0.04 -27.92 2.64
CA PHE A 346 -0.74 -28.32 3.82
C PHE A 346 -1.49 -29.64 3.59
N ALA A 347 -2.21 -29.78 2.47
CA ALA A 347 -2.89 -31.03 2.12
C ALA A 347 -1.91 -32.22 2.01
N THR A 348 -0.71 -31.97 1.49
CA THR A 348 0.35 -32.98 1.38
C THR A 348 0.83 -33.43 2.75
N TYR A 349 1.11 -32.49 3.67
CA TYR A 349 1.53 -32.83 5.03
C TYR A 349 0.45 -33.55 5.81
N LEU A 350 -0.79 -33.09 5.72
CA LEU A 350 -1.92 -33.74 6.36
C LEU A 350 -2.06 -35.20 5.91
N ASN A 351 -1.88 -35.47 4.61
CA ASN A 351 -1.89 -36.84 4.08
C ASN A 351 -0.72 -37.68 4.60
N THR A 352 0.47 -37.09 4.73
CA THR A 352 1.65 -37.77 5.27
C THR A 352 1.48 -38.12 6.76
N VAL A 353 1.01 -37.16 7.57
CA VAL A 353 0.68 -37.34 8.99
C VAL A 353 -0.35 -38.46 9.16
N ARG A 354 -1.45 -38.41 8.40
CA ARG A 354 -2.51 -39.43 8.46
C ARG A 354 -2.03 -40.82 8.04
N ALA A 355 -1.05 -40.89 7.14
CA ALA A 355 -0.44 -42.14 6.74
C ALA A 355 0.60 -42.67 7.74
N GLY A 356 0.92 -41.92 8.80
CA GLY A 356 1.99 -42.26 9.75
C GLY A 356 3.37 -42.34 9.07
N LYS A 357 3.58 -41.54 8.03
CA LYS A 357 4.82 -41.52 7.24
C LYS A 357 5.67 -40.32 7.64
N GLU A 358 6.98 -40.44 7.43
CA GLU A 358 7.88 -39.30 7.51
C GLU A 358 7.71 -38.38 6.29
N VAL A 359 7.88 -37.08 6.50
CA VAL A 359 7.86 -36.07 5.44
C VAL A 359 9.21 -36.06 4.74
N ASP A 360 9.19 -36.02 3.41
CA ASP A 360 10.40 -35.89 2.58
C ASP A 360 11.13 -34.57 2.90
N ASP A 361 12.45 -34.64 3.13
CA ASP A 361 13.32 -33.48 3.40
C ASP A 361 13.21 -32.38 2.31
N ALA A 362 12.99 -32.76 1.05
CA ALA A 362 12.77 -31.80 -0.04
C ALA A 362 11.47 -30.99 0.16
N LEU A 363 10.47 -31.59 0.79
CA LEU A 363 9.25 -30.92 1.21
C LEU A 363 9.43 -30.10 2.47
N LEU A 364 10.52 -30.23 3.23
CA LEU A 364 10.79 -29.37 4.39
C LEU A 364 11.68 -28.16 4.07
N THR A 365 12.30 -28.16 2.88
CA THR A 365 13.15 -27.04 2.44
C THR A 365 12.37 -25.72 2.46
N PRO A 366 12.84 -24.68 3.20
CA PRO A 366 12.13 -23.42 3.32
C PRO A 366 11.89 -22.71 1.99
N ILE A 367 10.67 -22.24 1.78
CA ILE A 367 10.31 -21.37 0.66
C ILE A 367 10.78 -19.95 0.97
N PRO A 368 11.50 -19.28 0.05
CA PRO A 368 12.01 -17.93 0.30
C PRO A 368 10.92 -16.85 0.12
N LYS A 369 11.12 -15.70 0.79
CA LYS A 369 10.47 -14.45 0.41
C LYS A 369 11.39 -13.68 -0.53
N ILE A 370 11.04 -13.62 -1.81
CA ILE A 370 11.79 -12.96 -2.87
C ILE A 370 11.21 -11.54 -3.04
N PRO A 371 12.04 -10.48 -3.07
CA PRO A 371 11.57 -9.12 -3.37
C PRO A 371 10.83 -9.04 -4.71
N GLU A 372 9.80 -8.19 -4.81
CA GLU A 372 8.94 -8.09 -5.99
C GLU A 372 9.72 -7.66 -7.23
N ALA A 373 10.66 -6.74 -7.08
CA ALA A 373 11.50 -6.28 -8.18
C ALA A 373 12.41 -7.39 -8.75
N ASP A 374 12.81 -8.35 -7.92
CA ASP A 374 13.68 -9.46 -8.30
C ASP A 374 12.89 -10.61 -8.92
N ALA A 375 11.65 -10.84 -8.47
CA ALA A 375 10.74 -11.80 -9.08
C ALA A 375 10.40 -11.48 -10.54
N LEU A 376 10.61 -10.24 -10.99
CA LEU A 376 10.49 -9.87 -12.40
C LEU A 376 11.57 -10.46 -13.32
N GLN A 377 12.67 -10.97 -12.75
CA GLN A 377 13.84 -11.53 -13.46
C GLN A 377 14.41 -10.58 -14.54
N LEU A 378 14.43 -9.28 -14.26
CA LEU A 378 14.99 -8.25 -15.13
C LEU A 378 16.44 -7.94 -14.76
N SER A 379 17.28 -7.64 -15.75
CA SER A 379 18.61 -7.07 -15.50
C SER A 379 18.50 -5.67 -14.87
N GLU A 380 19.53 -5.23 -14.14
CA GLU A 380 19.57 -3.90 -13.53
C GLU A 380 19.41 -2.75 -14.55
N THR A 381 19.95 -2.92 -15.77
CA THR A 381 19.76 -1.97 -16.87
C THR A 381 18.29 -1.87 -17.29
N GLN A 382 17.60 -3.01 -17.39
CA GLN A 382 16.16 -3.04 -17.68
C GLN A 382 15.35 -2.42 -16.54
N LYS A 383 15.65 -2.74 -15.28
CA LYS A 383 14.97 -2.16 -14.11
C LYS A 383 15.07 -0.63 -14.12
N LYS A 384 16.26 -0.07 -14.36
CA LYS A 384 16.47 1.39 -14.46
C LYS A 384 15.68 2.02 -15.61
N ALA A 385 15.70 1.41 -16.80
CA ALA A 385 14.95 1.90 -17.96
C ALA A 385 13.44 1.86 -17.70
N TYR A 386 12.93 0.75 -17.16
CA TYR A 386 11.51 0.54 -16.90
C TYR A 386 10.99 1.50 -15.83
N ARG A 387 11.77 1.74 -14.79
CA ARG A 387 11.48 2.73 -13.75
C ARG A 387 11.31 4.13 -14.34
N ARG A 388 12.24 4.58 -15.22
CA ARG A 388 12.14 5.89 -15.89
C ARG A 388 10.88 6.00 -16.75
N GLU A 389 10.58 4.99 -17.55
CA GLU A 389 9.35 4.99 -18.37
C GLU A 389 8.09 4.89 -17.52
N GLY A 390 8.15 4.15 -16.41
CA GLY A 390 7.10 4.07 -15.39
C GLY A 390 6.77 5.44 -14.79
N TYR A 391 7.78 6.24 -14.44
CA TYR A 391 7.58 7.61 -13.96
C TYR A 391 6.90 8.51 -14.99
N LYS A 392 7.37 8.49 -16.24
CA LYS A 392 6.74 9.28 -17.33
C LYS A 392 5.27 8.92 -17.48
N TRP A 393 4.99 7.62 -17.51
CA TRP A 393 3.62 7.13 -17.58
C TRP A 393 2.80 7.55 -16.36
N PHE A 394 3.32 7.37 -15.14
CA PHE A 394 2.63 7.69 -13.90
C PHE A 394 2.25 9.17 -13.85
N VAL A 395 3.20 10.08 -14.12
CA VAL A 395 2.95 11.52 -14.17
C VAL A 395 1.91 11.86 -15.24
N GLY A 396 2.04 11.30 -16.45
CA GLY A 396 1.06 11.50 -17.52
C GLY A 396 -0.35 11.01 -17.14
N ALA A 397 -0.44 9.86 -16.47
CA ALA A 397 -1.70 9.30 -15.99
C ALA A 397 -2.33 10.16 -14.89
N GLN A 398 -1.54 10.66 -13.93
CA GLN A 398 -2.04 11.59 -12.90
C GLN A 398 -2.54 12.90 -13.51
N LEU A 399 -1.78 13.49 -14.45
CA LEU A 399 -2.20 14.70 -15.18
C LEU A 399 -3.51 14.46 -15.94
N ALA A 400 -3.63 13.33 -16.65
CA ALA A 400 -4.86 12.99 -17.36
C ALA A 400 -6.06 12.85 -16.43
N LYS A 401 -5.88 12.34 -15.20
CA LYS A 401 -6.95 12.26 -14.18
C LYS A 401 -7.32 13.63 -13.59
N ILE A 402 -6.41 14.61 -13.62
CA ILE A 402 -6.71 16.00 -13.23
C ILE A 402 -7.59 16.68 -14.28
N PHE A 403 -7.25 16.55 -15.57
CA PHE A 403 -8.01 17.20 -16.65
C PHE A 403 -9.28 16.46 -17.07
N ALA A 404 -9.35 15.15 -16.82
CA ALA A 404 -10.52 14.33 -17.13
C ALA A 404 -10.77 13.33 -15.97
N PRO A 405 -11.38 13.75 -14.87
CA PRO A 405 -11.59 12.92 -13.69
C PRO A 405 -12.48 11.71 -13.97
N LEU A 406 -12.33 10.66 -13.16
CA LEU A 406 -13.21 9.50 -13.18
C LEU A 406 -14.57 9.86 -12.57
N SER A 407 -15.63 9.31 -13.14
CA SER A 407 -16.94 9.30 -12.48
C SER A 407 -16.92 8.31 -11.33
N HIS A 408 -17.75 8.52 -10.30
CA HIS A 408 -17.87 7.59 -9.18
C HIS A 408 -19.03 6.61 -9.39
N PHE A 409 -18.81 5.34 -9.10
CA PHE A 409 -19.86 4.39 -8.79
C PHE A 409 -20.33 4.57 -7.34
N LEU A 410 -21.52 4.06 -7.01
CA LEU A 410 -22.12 4.12 -5.68
C LEU A 410 -21.15 3.57 -4.61
N GLN A 411 -20.54 2.42 -4.89
CA GLN A 411 -19.53 1.80 -4.03
C GLN A 411 -18.25 2.65 -3.83
N ASN A 412 -18.07 3.72 -4.60
CA ASN A 412 -16.97 4.67 -4.43
C ASN A 412 -17.36 5.88 -3.58
N ASP A 413 -18.63 6.05 -3.20
CA ASP A 413 -19.07 7.26 -2.49
C ASP A 413 -18.60 7.26 -1.03
N SER A 414 -18.53 6.09 -0.41
CA SER A 414 -18.09 5.91 0.97
C SER A 414 -16.56 5.75 1.10
N ASN A 415 -16.02 6.40 2.14
CA ASN A 415 -14.69 6.13 2.71
C ASN A 415 -14.81 5.49 4.11
N ASP A 416 -16.04 5.14 4.52
CA ASP A 416 -16.30 4.51 5.81
C ASP A 416 -16.23 2.99 5.68
N TYR A 417 -15.30 2.41 6.42
CA TYR A 417 -15.00 0.99 6.44
C TYR A 417 -15.20 0.41 7.85
N THR A 418 -15.94 1.09 8.72
CA THR A 418 -16.20 0.64 10.08
C THR A 418 -17.25 -0.47 10.17
N GLY A 419 -18.03 -0.69 9.11
CA GLY A 419 -19.02 -1.76 9.04
C GLY A 419 -18.40 -3.16 9.03
N GLU A 420 -19.23 -4.19 9.04
CA GLU A 420 -18.77 -5.58 8.96
C GLU A 420 -18.43 -5.98 7.51
N ASN A 421 -17.40 -6.82 7.36
CA ASN A 421 -17.10 -7.56 6.14
C ASN A 421 -18.19 -8.62 5.94
N ARG A 422 -18.70 -8.70 4.71
CA ARG A 422 -19.66 -9.71 4.26
C ARG A 422 -19.27 -10.22 2.88
N THR A 423 -19.63 -11.47 2.61
CA THR A 423 -19.34 -12.13 1.34
C THR A 423 -20.52 -13.01 0.96
N MET A 424 -21.06 -12.77 -0.23
CA MET A 424 -22.07 -13.66 -0.82
C MET A 424 -21.42 -14.54 -1.87
N HIS A 425 -21.91 -15.77 -1.99
CA HIS A 425 -21.34 -16.77 -2.89
C HIS A 425 -22.32 -17.18 -3.99
N TRP A 426 -21.81 -17.30 -5.22
CA TRP A 426 -22.53 -17.93 -6.33
C TRP A 426 -21.66 -19.06 -6.89
N VAL A 427 -22.12 -20.30 -6.70
CA VAL A 427 -21.40 -21.52 -7.04
C VAL A 427 -22.04 -22.15 -8.27
N LEU A 428 -21.23 -22.40 -9.30
CA LEU A 428 -21.65 -22.95 -10.58
C LEU A 428 -20.86 -24.21 -10.91
N SER A 429 -21.43 -25.10 -11.72
CA SER A 429 -20.63 -26.14 -12.41
C SER A 429 -19.62 -25.45 -13.34
N ASP A 430 -18.41 -26.01 -13.47
CA ASP A 430 -17.41 -25.50 -14.41
C ASP A 430 -17.75 -25.76 -15.89
N ASP A 431 -18.82 -26.51 -16.17
CA ASP A 431 -19.42 -26.64 -17.50
C ASP A 431 -19.75 -25.28 -18.13
N VAL A 432 -20.03 -24.25 -17.31
CA VAL A 432 -20.27 -22.87 -17.75
C VAL A 432 -19.08 -22.26 -18.49
N LEU A 433 -17.87 -22.76 -18.26
CA LEU A 433 -16.68 -22.31 -18.97
C LEU A 433 -16.77 -22.59 -20.47
N THR A 434 -17.49 -23.64 -20.90
CA THR A 434 -17.65 -24.01 -22.31
C THR A 434 -18.40 -22.94 -23.11
N PRO A 435 -19.65 -22.57 -22.77
CA PRO A 435 -20.35 -21.48 -23.46
C PRO A 435 -19.62 -20.13 -23.32
N TRP A 436 -18.99 -19.85 -22.18
CA TRP A 436 -18.23 -18.61 -21.99
C TRP A 436 -17.00 -18.53 -22.90
N LYS A 437 -16.28 -19.65 -23.09
CA LYS A 437 -15.19 -19.75 -24.07
C LYS A 437 -15.73 -19.62 -25.50
N GLY A 438 -16.91 -20.19 -25.78
CA GLY A 438 -17.61 -20.01 -27.06
C GLY A 438 -17.90 -18.54 -27.39
N ALA A 439 -18.22 -17.71 -26.39
CA ALA A 439 -18.46 -16.28 -26.57
C ALA A 439 -17.19 -15.47 -26.94
N GLN A 440 -15.98 -15.98 -26.69
CA GLN A 440 -14.73 -15.27 -26.96
C GLN A 440 -14.57 -14.87 -28.43
N GLY A 441 -14.92 -15.78 -29.35
CA GLY A 441 -14.87 -15.53 -30.79
C GLY A 441 -15.89 -14.47 -31.21
N LYS A 442 -17.13 -14.59 -30.73
CA LYS A 442 -18.22 -13.63 -31.01
C LYS A 442 -17.89 -12.21 -30.54
N MET A 443 -17.22 -12.08 -29.39
CA MET A 443 -16.92 -10.78 -28.77
C MET A 443 -15.52 -10.24 -29.05
N ASN A 444 -14.69 -10.96 -29.82
CA ASN A 444 -13.30 -10.61 -30.08
C ASN A 444 -12.50 -10.29 -28.79
N GLY A 445 -12.66 -11.13 -27.77
CA GLY A 445 -12.09 -10.90 -26.43
C GLY A 445 -11.77 -12.17 -25.66
N SER A 446 -10.84 -12.07 -24.73
CA SER A 446 -10.55 -13.14 -23.77
C SER A 446 -11.69 -13.32 -22.77
N LEU A 447 -11.78 -14.48 -22.11
CA LEU A 447 -12.72 -14.72 -21.02
C LEU A 447 -12.62 -13.62 -19.95
N ASN A 448 -11.40 -13.21 -19.59
CA ASN A 448 -11.20 -12.14 -18.63
C ASN A 448 -11.75 -10.79 -19.12
N SER A 449 -11.61 -10.48 -20.41
CA SER A 449 -12.19 -9.27 -21.00
C SER A 449 -13.72 -9.29 -20.99
N ILE A 450 -14.33 -10.47 -21.20
CA ILE A 450 -15.79 -10.67 -21.09
C ILE A 450 -16.25 -10.44 -19.65
N LEU A 451 -15.59 -11.08 -18.67
CA LEU A 451 -15.95 -10.92 -17.25
C LEU A 451 -15.79 -9.47 -16.78
N VAL A 452 -14.70 -8.79 -17.14
CA VAL A 452 -14.49 -7.37 -16.83
C VAL A 452 -15.54 -6.49 -17.52
N GLY A 453 -15.82 -6.76 -18.79
CA GLY A 453 -16.86 -6.06 -19.55
C GLY A 453 -18.25 -6.24 -18.92
N ALA A 454 -18.55 -7.43 -18.42
CA ALA A 454 -19.81 -7.72 -17.75
C ALA A 454 -19.96 -6.91 -16.46
N VAL A 455 -18.88 -6.74 -15.67
CA VAL A 455 -18.92 -5.85 -14.49
C VAL A 455 -19.11 -4.38 -14.88
N TYR A 456 -18.48 -3.93 -15.97
CA TYR A 456 -18.70 -2.57 -16.50
C TYR A 456 -20.15 -2.35 -16.92
N GLU A 457 -20.72 -3.27 -17.69
CA GLU A 457 -22.09 -3.18 -18.19
C GLU A 457 -23.10 -3.32 -17.05
N ALA A 458 -22.87 -4.21 -16.09
CA ALA A 458 -23.71 -4.34 -14.90
C ALA A 458 -23.76 -3.06 -14.08
N ASN A 459 -22.60 -2.45 -13.84
CA ASN A 459 -22.56 -1.14 -13.21
C ASN A 459 -23.26 -0.08 -14.07
N ARG A 460 -23.12 -0.11 -15.39
CA ARG A 460 -23.79 0.84 -16.28
C ARG A 460 -25.31 0.77 -16.16
N ARG A 461 -25.88 -0.44 -16.24
CA ARG A 461 -27.33 -0.70 -16.09
C ARG A 461 -27.84 -0.24 -14.73
N TRP A 462 -27.21 -0.73 -13.68
CA TRP A 462 -27.59 -0.41 -12.31
C TRP A 462 -27.53 1.10 -12.01
N HIS A 463 -26.47 1.79 -12.45
CA HIS A 463 -26.34 3.22 -12.20
C HIS A 463 -27.29 4.06 -13.05
N LYS A 464 -27.65 3.59 -14.25
CA LYS A 464 -28.69 4.22 -15.07
C LYS A 464 -30.07 4.13 -14.41
N GLU A 465 -30.41 2.99 -13.81
CA GLU A 465 -31.63 2.82 -13.01
C GLU A 465 -31.68 3.77 -11.81
N MET A 466 -30.53 4.01 -11.18
CA MET A 466 -30.39 5.00 -10.11
C MET A 466 -30.36 6.46 -10.59
N GLY A 467 -30.50 6.72 -11.90
CA GLY A 467 -30.44 8.07 -12.47
C GLY A 467 -29.06 8.73 -12.41
N ARG A 468 -27.98 7.96 -12.21
CA ARG A 468 -26.61 8.48 -12.08
C ARG A 468 -25.98 8.71 -13.44
N LYS A 469 -25.32 9.87 -13.60
CA LYS A 469 -24.52 10.17 -14.79
C LYS A 469 -23.19 9.45 -14.73
N LEU A 470 -22.92 8.64 -15.74
CA LEU A 470 -21.64 7.95 -15.90
C LEU A 470 -20.73 8.73 -16.84
N GLY A 471 -19.42 8.56 -16.69
CA GLY A 471 -18.40 9.25 -17.46
C GLY A 471 -17.25 8.31 -17.79
N ARG A 472 -16.05 8.61 -17.31
CA ARG A 472 -14.89 7.70 -17.41
C ARG A 472 -14.84 6.82 -16.17
N ILE A 473 -14.72 5.51 -16.36
CA ILE A 473 -14.60 4.53 -15.27
C ILE A 473 -13.30 3.75 -15.46
N ALA A 474 -12.59 3.50 -14.37
CA ALA A 474 -11.36 2.73 -14.34
C ALA A 474 -11.52 1.43 -13.53
N ALA A 475 -11.17 0.30 -14.13
CA ALA A 475 -11.06 -0.99 -13.47
C ALA A 475 -9.60 -1.25 -13.07
N ASN A 476 -9.40 -1.77 -11.86
CA ASN A 476 -8.14 -2.36 -11.42
C ASN A 476 -8.19 -3.88 -11.63
N LEU A 477 -7.27 -4.41 -12.46
CA LEU A 477 -7.10 -5.83 -12.70
C LEU A 477 -5.76 -6.30 -12.11
N PRO A 478 -5.78 -6.97 -10.93
CA PRO A 478 -4.61 -7.61 -10.37
C PRO A 478 -4.00 -8.62 -11.35
N MET A 479 -2.67 -8.63 -11.46
CA MET A 479 -1.92 -9.53 -12.32
C MET A 479 -0.76 -10.17 -11.57
N GLU A 480 -0.64 -11.49 -11.69
CA GLU A 480 0.56 -12.23 -11.28
C GLU A 480 1.78 -11.77 -12.07
N MET A 481 2.85 -11.41 -11.36
CA MET A 481 4.09 -10.88 -11.94
C MET A 481 5.20 -11.92 -12.04
N ARG A 482 5.12 -13.03 -11.29
CA ARG A 482 6.08 -14.13 -11.40
C ARG A 482 5.99 -14.81 -12.76
N PRO A 483 7.12 -15.32 -13.27
CA PRO A 483 7.15 -16.25 -14.39
C PRO A 483 6.19 -17.43 -14.21
N ARG A 484 5.65 -17.90 -15.33
CA ARG A 484 4.73 -19.05 -15.38
C ARG A 484 5.43 -20.40 -15.52
N ASP A 485 6.74 -20.40 -15.78
CA ASP A 485 7.57 -21.60 -15.95
C ASP A 485 7.97 -22.26 -14.61
N GLY A 486 7.53 -21.70 -13.47
CA GLY A 486 7.85 -22.20 -12.14
C GLY A 486 9.24 -21.82 -11.63
N SER A 487 10.02 -21.03 -12.38
CA SER A 487 11.37 -20.60 -12.00
C SER A 487 11.42 -19.67 -10.78
N CYS A 488 10.29 -19.07 -10.40
CA CYS A 488 10.17 -18.21 -9.23
C CYS A 488 9.09 -18.75 -8.29
N ARG A 489 9.53 -19.41 -7.23
CA ARG A 489 8.70 -19.90 -6.13
C ARG A 489 8.97 -19.02 -4.90
N SER A 490 7.93 -18.39 -4.36
CA SER A 490 8.08 -17.46 -3.24
C SER A 490 6.77 -17.29 -2.47
N PHE A 491 6.86 -17.31 -1.15
CA PHE A 491 5.77 -16.94 -0.25
C PHE A 491 5.82 -15.43 0.02
N ALA A 492 5.30 -14.67 -0.95
CA ALA A 492 5.28 -13.21 -0.96
C ALA A 492 4.15 -12.70 -1.85
N ASN A 493 3.96 -11.38 -1.90
CA ASN A 493 2.97 -10.75 -2.75
C ASN A 493 3.60 -10.26 -4.07
N HIS A 494 3.31 -10.91 -5.18
CA HIS A 494 3.83 -10.59 -6.50
C HIS A 494 2.74 -10.07 -7.45
N ILE A 495 1.84 -9.23 -6.92
CA ILE A 495 0.76 -8.64 -7.71
C ILE A 495 1.17 -7.31 -8.31
N GLY A 496 1.00 -7.18 -9.63
CA GLY A 496 1.03 -5.91 -10.35
C GLY A 496 -0.37 -5.47 -10.74
N THR A 497 -0.54 -4.16 -10.98
CA THR A 497 -1.84 -3.60 -11.38
C THR A 497 -1.91 -3.28 -12.86
N LEU A 498 -2.86 -3.90 -13.58
CA LEU A 498 -3.27 -3.46 -14.91
C LEU A 498 -4.57 -2.63 -14.80
N GLU A 499 -4.50 -1.37 -15.23
CA GLU A 499 -5.69 -0.50 -15.27
C GLU A 499 -6.36 -0.61 -16.64
N VAL A 500 -7.69 -0.62 -16.70
CA VAL A 500 -8.48 -0.44 -17.93
C VAL A 500 -9.41 0.74 -17.72
N ILE A 501 -9.51 1.66 -18.68
CA ILE A 501 -10.39 2.84 -18.56
C ILE A 501 -11.36 2.87 -19.72
N LEU A 502 -12.67 2.92 -19.43
CA LEU A 502 -13.72 3.03 -20.43
C LEU A 502 -14.56 4.32 -20.25
N PRO A 503 -14.88 5.04 -21.34
CA PRO A 503 -15.87 6.12 -21.31
C PRO A 503 -17.29 5.54 -21.40
N LEU A 504 -17.87 5.10 -20.29
CA LEU A 504 -19.18 4.44 -20.26
C LEU A 504 -20.34 5.28 -20.81
N HIS A 505 -20.23 6.61 -20.81
CA HIS A 505 -21.20 7.49 -21.47
C HIS A 505 -21.22 7.41 -23.01
N LYS A 506 -20.24 6.73 -23.62
CA LYS A 506 -20.12 6.52 -25.07
C LYS A 506 -20.22 5.04 -25.45
N MET A 507 -20.55 4.17 -24.49
CA MET A 507 -20.59 2.73 -24.67
C MET A 507 -21.93 2.19 -24.19
N ASP A 508 -22.65 1.52 -25.07
CA ASP A 508 -24.04 1.11 -24.81
C ASP A 508 -24.22 -0.40 -24.69
N SER A 509 -23.18 -1.18 -24.97
CA SER A 509 -23.26 -2.63 -24.91
C SER A 509 -21.92 -3.30 -24.60
N LEU A 510 -22.01 -4.54 -24.10
CA LEU A 510 -20.87 -5.40 -23.86
C LEU A 510 -20.04 -5.66 -25.13
N ALA A 511 -20.69 -5.77 -26.30
CA ALA A 511 -20.04 -5.98 -27.59
C ALA A 511 -19.11 -4.83 -28.00
N GLN A 512 -19.35 -3.60 -27.51
CA GLN A 512 -18.42 -2.47 -27.69
C GLN A 512 -17.30 -2.49 -26.65
N MET A 513 -17.62 -2.86 -25.40
CA MET A 513 -16.68 -2.82 -24.29
C MET A 513 -15.58 -3.89 -24.41
N VAL A 514 -15.94 -5.13 -24.74
CA VAL A 514 -15.00 -6.28 -24.72
C VAL A 514 -13.83 -6.10 -25.68
N PRO A 515 -14.00 -5.73 -26.97
CA PRO A 515 -12.89 -5.48 -27.87
C PRO A 515 -11.97 -4.35 -27.38
N GLU A 516 -12.54 -3.28 -26.81
CA GLU A 516 -11.76 -2.15 -26.31
C GLU A 516 -10.95 -2.51 -25.06
N ILE A 517 -11.55 -3.27 -24.13
CA ILE A 517 -10.84 -3.86 -22.98
C ILE A 517 -9.70 -4.74 -23.49
N GLN A 518 -9.99 -5.63 -24.45
CA GLN A 518 -9.00 -6.55 -25.01
C GLN A 518 -7.85 -5.81 -25.70
N ARG A 519 -8.16 -4.73 -26.42
CA ARG A 519 -7.17 -3.86 -27.08
C ARG A 519 -6.25 -3.21 -26.04
N GLN A 520 -6.82 -2.57 -25.01
CA GLN A 520 -6.02 -1.96 -23.94
C GLN A 520 -5.17 -2.99 -23.20
N VAL A 521 -5.72 -4.17 -22.86
CA VAL A 521 -4.95 -5.23 -22.17
C VAL A 521 -3.77 -5.69 -23.04
N LYS A 522 -3.98 -5.95 -24.34
CA LYS A 522 -2.91 -6.35 -25.27
C LYS A 522 -1.84 -5.27 -25.39
N GLU A 523 -2.23 -4.02 -25.59
CA GLU A 523 -1.31 -2.88 -25.70
C GLU A 523 -0.44 -2.73 -24.44
N LYS A 524 -1.08 -2.78 -23.26
CA LYS A 524 -0.38 -2.61 -21.97
C LYS A 524 0.57 -3.77 -21.66
N ARG A 525 0.20 -5.00 -22.04
CA ARG A 525 1.08 -6.17 -21.92
C ARG A 525 2.25 -6.11 -22.89
N ALA A 526 2.02 -5.79 -24.16
CA ALA A 526 3.06 -5.63 -25.16
C ALA A 526 4.08 -4.54 -24.76
N ASN A 527 3.59 -3.48 -24.12
CA ASN A 527 4.41 -2.41 -23.58
C ASN A 527 5.03 -2.70 -22.21
N GLU A 528 4.83 -3.88 -21.62
CA GLU A 528 5.32 -4.25 -20.29
C GLU A 528 4.94 -3.22 -19.21
N GLN A 529 3.77 -2.57 -19.38
CA GLN A 529 3.39 -1.41 -18.59
C GLN A 529 3.22 -1.78 -17.11
N VAL A 530 2.75 -2.98 -16.80
CA VAL A 530 2.54 -3.43 -15.42
C VAL A 530 3.88 -3.53 -14.67
N LYS A 531 4.94 -4.07 -15.30
CA LYS A 531 6.30 -4.11 -14.72
C LYS A 531 6.86 -2.71 -14.53
N LYS A 532 6.70 -1.82 -15.51
CA LYS A 532 7.14 -0.42 -15.45
C LYS A 532 6.45 0.35 -14.32
N ARG A 533 5.13 0.16 -14.19
CA ARG A 533 4.33 0.73 -13.11
C ARG A 533 4.79 0.22 -11.75
N LEU A 534 4.94 -1.09 -11.58
CA LEU A 534 5.40 -1.71 -10.34
C LEU A 534 6.74 -1.11 -9.89
N LEU A 535 7.74 -1.03 -10.77
CA LEU A 535 9.06 -0.46 -10.44
C LEU A 535 9.04 1.04 -10.10
N CYS A 536 8.06 1.77 -10.63
CA CYS A 536 7.84 3.18 -10.30
C CYS A 536 7.14 3.34 -8.95
N GLU A 537 6.02 2.62 -8.75
CA GLU A 537 5.25 2.63 -7.51
C GLU A 537 6.08 2.13 -6.33
N HIS A 538 6.90 1.10 -6.53
CA HIS A 538 7.85 0.62 -5.53
C HIS A 538 8.69 1.77 -4.99
N GLN A 539 9.35 2.55 -5.84
CA GLN A 539 10.17 3.67 -5.35
C GLN A 539 9.35 4.76 -4.65
N LEU A 540 8.20 5.11 -5.21
CA LEU A 540 7.34 6.16 -4.65
C LEU A 540 6.80 5.77 -3.27
N VAL A 541 6.39 4.52 -3.08
CA VAL A 541 5.81 4.02 -1.84
C VAL A 541 6.90 3.74 -0.78
N SER A 542 8.08 3.26 -1.18
CA SER A 542 9.18 3.01 -0.23
C SER A 542 9.60 4.28 0.50
N ILE A 543 9.65 5.45 -0.17
CA ILE A 543 10.10 6.70 0.46
C ILE A 543 9.05 7.40 1.33
N LEU A 544 7.77 7.03 1.20
CA LEU A 544 6.68 7.67 1.95
C LEU A 544 6.60 7.09 3.37
N PRO A 545 6.50 7.92 4.42
CA PRO A 545 6.21 7.42 5.75
C PRO A 545 4.79 6.81 5.83
N MET A 546 4.59 5.89 6.78
CA MET A 546 3.33 5.16 6.92
C MET A 546 2.10 6.07 7.12
N ASP A 547 2.22 7.17 7.88
CA ASP A 547 1.13 8.14 8.08
C ASP A 547 0.72 8.82 6.78
N ALA A 548 1.67 9.15 5.90
CA ALA A 548 1.38 9.74 4.60
C ALA A 548 0.65 8.74 3.69
N LEU A 549 1.07 7.47 3.69
CA LEU A 549 0.36 6.42 2.97
C LEU A 549 -1.07 6.23 3.48
N ARG A 550 -1.25 6.17 4.81
CA ARG A 550 -2.58 6.06 5.44
C ARG A 550 -3.49 7.25 5.10
N LYS A 551 -2.95 8.48 5.07
CA LYS A 551 -3.71 9.66 4.61
C LYS A 551 -4.16 9.50 3.15
N ILE A 552 -3.31 9.00 2.27
CA ILE A 552 -3.67 8.73 0.87
C ILE A 552 -4.78 7.67 0.80
N VAL A 553 -4.66 6.59 1.57
CA VAL A 553 -5.63 5.48 1.59
C VAL A 553 -6.99 5.93 2.14
N PHE A 554 -7.04 6.48 3.36
CA PHE A 554 -8.29 6.72 4.07
C PHE A 554 -8.89 8.11 3.84
N GLN A 555 -8.08 9.13 3.57
CA GLN A 555 -8.54 10.52 3.48
C GLN A 555 -8.71 11.02 2.03
N SER A 556 -8.28 10.24 1.03
CA SER A 556 -8.47 10.63 -0.37
C SER A 556 -9.96 10.69 -0.72
N LYS A 557 -10.38 11.86 -1.25
CA LYS A 557 -11.73 12.06 -1.79
C LYS A 557 -11.90 11.54 -3.22
N LYS A 558 -10.80 11.21 -3.90
CA LYS A 558 -10.80 10.78 -5.30
C LYS A 558 -10.61 9.28 -5.39
N ALA A 559 -11.51 8.60 -6.09
CA ALA A 559 -11.33 7.21 -6.44
C ALA A 559 -10.17 7.07 -7.45
N MET A 560 -9.15 6.27 -7.10
CA MET A 560 -8.07 5.95 -8.03
C MET A 560 -8.52 4.96 -9.11
N HIS A 561 -9.41 4.05 -8.70
CA HIS A 561 -10.10 3.03 -9.49
C HIS A 561 -11.54 2.92 -8.98
N ASN A 562 -12.46 2.49 -9.83
CA ASN A 562 -13.89 2.37 -9.51
C ASN A 562 -14.28 0.98 -9.00
N PHE A 563 -13.60 -0.06 -9.47
CA PHE A 563 -13.83 -1.42 -9.00
C PHE A 563 -12.57 -2.27 -9.26
N SER A 564 -12.54 -3.43 -8.62
CA SER A 564 -11.57 -4.47 -8.92
C SER A 564 -12.27 -5.80 -9.16
N LEU A 565 -11.71 -6.59 -10.08
CA LEU A 565 -12.13 -7.96 -10.37
C LEU A 565 -10.89 -8.85 -10.24
N SER A 566 -10.91 -9.76 -9.26
CA SER A 566 -9.84 -10.73 -9.07
C SER A 566 -10.24 -12.05 -9.72
N ASN A 567 -9.45 -12.53 -10.68
CA ASN A 567 -9.75 -13.74 -11.44
C ASN A 567 -8.65 -14.79 -11.26
N LEU A 568 -8.92 -15.79 -10.43
CA LEU A 568 -8.00 -16.88 -10.10
C LEU A 568 -8.26 -18.15 -10.91
N ILE A 569 -9.25 -18.16 -11.83
CA ILE A 569 -9.63 -19.35 -12.62
C ILE A 569 -8.44 -19.97 -13.36
N SER A 570 -7.49 -19.14 -13.83
CA SER A 570 -6.33 -19.64 -14.58
C SER A 570 -5.18 -20.14 -13.71
N LEU A 571 -5.27 -20.03 -12.39
CA LEU A 571 -4.25 -20.53 -11.48
C LEU A 571 -4.50 -22.02 -11.22
N PRO A 572 -3.47 -22.89 -11.35
CA PRO A 572 -3.61 -24.28 -10.96
C PRO A 572 -3.93 -24.37 -9.46
N PHE A 573 -5.07 -24.97 -9.13
CA PHE A 573 -5.45 -25.29 -7.77
C PHE A 573 -5.80 -26.78 -7.71
N PRO A 574 -4.90 -27.63 -7.17
CA PRO A 574 -5.19 -29.06 -7.06
C PRO A 574 -6.36 -29.32 -6.10
N THR A 575 -7.09 -30.40 -6.35
CA THR A 575 -8.04 -30.93 -5.36
C THR A 575 -7.28 -31.31 -4.09
N MET A 576 -7.89 -31.04 -2.95
CA MET A 576 -7.31 -31.32 -1.63
C MET A 576 -8.13 -32.44 -1.02
N GLU A 577 -7.59 -33.65 -1.09
CA GLU A 577 -8.24 -34.85 -0.60
C GLU A 577 -7.21 -35.87 -0.15
N GLY A 578 -7.66 -36.83 0.65
CA GLY A 578 -6.86 -37.94 1.12
C GLY A 578 -7.70 -39.02 1.77
N PRO A 579 -7.07 -40.01 2.42
CA PRO A 579 -7.79 -41.10 3.06
C PRO A 579 -8.74 -40.57 4.14
N GLY A 580 -10.05 -40.64 3.87
CA GLY A 580 -11.12 -40.28 4.80
C GLY A 580 -11.36 -38.78 4.98
N TRP A 581 -10.84 -37.92 4.10
CA TRP A 581 -11.15 -36.49 4.10
C TRP A 581 -11.07 -35.89 2.70
N LYS A 582 -11.85 -34.84 2.43
CA LYS A 582 -11.72 -34.04 1.21
C LYS A 582 -12.24 -32.61 1.42
N VAL A 583 -11.79 -31.69 0.57
CA VAL A 583 -12.35 -30.34 0.46
C VAL A 583 -13.31 -30.32 -0.73
N ASP A 584 -14.56 -29.96 -0.46
CA ASP A 584 -15.64 -29.89 -1.44
C ASP A 584 -15.75 -28.49 -2.06
N GLU A 585 -15.41 -27.44 -1.31
CA GLU A 585 -15.49 -26.03 -1.73
C GLU A 585 -14.36 -25.18 -1.16
N VAL A 586 -13.91 -24.19 -1.94
CA VAL A 586 -12.99 -23.14 -1.50
C VAL A 586 -13.66 -21.78 -1.70
N LEU A 587 -14.03 -21.15 -0.59
CA LEU A 587 -14.64 -19.83 -0.56
C LEU A 587 -13.58 -18.80 -0.15
N ILE A 588 -13.59 -17.62 -0.77
CA ILE A 588 -12.55 -16.60 -0.53
C ILE A 588 -13.21 -15.28 -0.20
N THR A 589 -12.82 -14.70 0.94
CA THR A 589 -13.04 -13.28 1.18
C THR A 589 -11.80 -12.50 0.75
N THR A 590 -12.03 -11.42 0.02
CA THR A 590 -10.94 -10.54 -0.46
C THR A 590 -11.05 -9.21 0.26
N PRO A 591 -9.93 -8.63 0.72
CA PRO A 591 -9.96 -7.39 1.47
C PRO A 591 -10.53 -6.27 0.61
N ILE A 592 -11.42 -5.51 1.23
CA ILE A 592 -12.09 -4.38 0.63
C ILE A 592 -11.35 -3.13 1.08
N THR A 593 -10.90 -2.31 0.13
CA THR A 593 -10.13 -1.10 0.41
C THR A 593 -10.97 0.16 0.22
N PRO A 594 -10.60 1.28 0.87
CA PRO A 594 -11.21 2.59 0.65
C PRO A 594 -11.53 2.92 -0.81
N ARG A 595 -12.75 3.42 -1.04
CA ARG A 595 -13.37 3.67 -2.35
C ARG A 595 -13.69 2.43 -3.20
N ILE A 596 -13.47 1.20 -2.76
CA ILE A 596 -13.92 -0.01 -3.48
C ILE A 596 -14.88 -0.77 -2.59
N GLY A 597 -16.12 -0.30 -2.41
CA GLY A 597 -17.07 -0.90 -1.45
C GLY A 597 -17.60 -2.30 -1.82
N ILE A 598 -17.46 -2.73 -3.07
CA ILE A 598 -17.83 -4.07 -3.56
C ILE A 598 -16.71 -4.61 -4.45
N LEU A 599 -16.31 -5.86 -4.24
CA LEU A 599 -15.26 -6.56 -4.99
C LEU A 599 -15.69 -7.99 -5.33
N ILE A 600 -15.48 -8.40 -6.58
CA ILE A 600 -15.78 -9.75 -7.06
C ILE A 600 -14.49 -10.54 -7.25
N THR A 601 -14.40 -11.72 -6.63
CA THR A 601 -13.29 -12.66 -6.77
C THR A 601 -13.80 -14.00 -7.29
N LEU A 602 -13.16 -14.54 -8.34
CA LEU A 602 -13.52 -15.81 -8.95
C LEU A 602 -12.43 -16.85 -8.74
N ILE A 603 -12.83 -18.07 -8.40
CA ILE A 603 -11.95 -19.23 -8.28
C ILE A 603 -12.57 -20.44 -9.00
N HIS A 604 -11.71 -21.27 -9.59
CA HIS A 604 -12.07 -22.60 -10.11
C HIS A 604 -11.50 -23.65 -9.17
N TYR A 605 -12.35 -24.50 -8.60
CA TYR A 605 -11.94 -25.55 -7.67
C TYR A 605 -12.89 -26.74 -7.76
N ASN A 606 -12.34 -27.96 -7.86
CA ASN A 606 -13.10 -29.22 -7.81
C ASN A 606 -14.36 -29.23 -8.72
N GLY A 607 -14.19 -28.86 -10.00
CA GLY A 607 -15.30 -28.83 -10.96
C GLY A 607 -16.29 -27.67 -10.77
N LYS A 608 -16.00 -26.70 -9.88
CA LYS A 608 -16.89 -25.58 -9.57
C LYS A 608 -16.24 -24.23 -9.92
N ILE A 609 -17.04 -23.31 -10.45
CA ILE A 609 -16.70 -21.88 -10.53
C ILE A 609 -17.42 -21.16 -9.40
N ILE A 610 -16.65 -20.50 -8.53
CA ILE A 610 -17.17 -19.84 -7.33
C ILE A 610 -16.92 -18.35 -7.46
N PHE A 611 -18.00 -17.56 -7.48
CA PHE A 611 -17.95 -16.11 -7.35
C PHE A 611 -18.09 -15.73 -5.88
N ASN A 612 -17.18 -14.90 -5.41
CA ASN A 612 -17.18 -14.34 -4.07
C ASN A 612 -17.41 -12.83 -4.18
N VAL A 613 -18.58 -12.38 -3.78
CA VAL A 613 -19.00 -10.97 -3.84
C VAL A 613 -18.82 -10.35 -2.47
N ASN A 614 -17.66 -9.72 -2.28
CA ASN A 614 -17.24 -9.12 -1.02
C ASN A 614 -17.76 -7.69 -0.94
N TYR A 615 -18.39 -7.33 0.17
CA TYR A 615 -18.81 -5.96 0.44
C TYR A 615 -18.65 -5.59 1.92
N LYS A 616 -18.51 -4.28 2.17
CA LYS A 616 -18.47 -3.71 3.51
C LYS A 616 -19.84 -3.10 3.79
N THR A 617 -20.48 -3.49 4.89
CA THR A 617 -21.86 -3.03 5.19
C THR A 617 -21.98 -1.51 5.37
N SER A 618 -20.90 -0.81 5.73
CA SER A 618 -20.82 0.66 5.77
C SER A 618 -20.62 1.33 4.40
N ALA A 619 -20.24 0.57 3.37
CA ALA A 619 -19.98 1.08 2.01
C ALA A 619 -21.06 0.67 0.99
N ALA A 620 -21.68 -0.50 1.17
CA ALA A 620 -22.79 -0.98 0.37
C ALA A 620 -23.72 -1.87 1.23
N THR A 621 -25.03 -1.76 1.00
CA THR A 621 -26.03 -2.67 1.59
C THR A 621 -26.06 -4.01 0.85
N LYS A 622 -26.59 -5.04 1.49
CA LYS A 622 -26.80 -6.35 0.86
C LYS A 622 -27.66 -6.22 -0.41
N GLU A 623 -28.70 -5.41 -0.37
CA GLU A 623 -29.63 -5.19 -1.49
C GLU A 623 -28.94 -4.52 -2.68
N GLN A 624 -28.06 -3.54 -2.42
CA GLN A 624 -27.26 -2.88 -3.45
C GLN A 624 -26.25 -3.86 -4.08
N THR A 625 -25.59 -4.67 -3.25
CA THR A 625 -24.64 -5.68 -3.73
C THR A 625 -25.35 -6.75 -4.58
N LEU A 626 -26.52 -7.22 -4.14
CA LEU A 626 -27.38 -8.13 -4.91
C LEU A 626 -27.86 -7.50 -6.21
N ALA A 627 -28.24 -6.22 -6.22
CA ALA A 627 -28.66 -5.53 -7.44
C ALA A 627 -27.55 -5.48 -8.49
N LEU A 628 -26.33 -5.11 -8.09
CA LEU A 628 -25.17 -5.14 -8.99
C LEU A 628 -24.91 -6.55 -9.52
N PHE A 629 -24.97 -7.56 -8.64
CA PHE A 629 -24.67 -8.92 -9.04
C PHE A 629 -25.73 -9.53 -9.96
N ARG A 630 -27.03 -9.25 -9.73
CA ARG A 630 -28.10 -9.65 -10.66
C ARG A 630 -27.88 -9.09 -12.06
N HIS A 631 -27.52 -7.80 -12.17
CA HIS A 631 -27.15 -7.20 -13.45
C HIS A 631 -25.94 -7.90 -14.08
N PHE A 632 -24.94 -8.27 -13.28
CA PHE A 632 -23.78 -9.00 -13.75
C PHE A 632 -24.14 -10.40 -14.28
N GLN A 633 -24.96 -11.16 -13.56
CA GLN A 633 -25.48 -12.46 -13.99
C GLN A 633 -26.23 -12.34 -15.31
N GLN A 634 -27.21 -11.44 -15.39
CA GLN A 634 -28.00 -11.20 -16.60
C GLN A 634 -27.12 -10.85 -17.80
N VAL A 635 -26.12 -9.99 -17.62
CA VAL A 635 -25.20 -9.62 -18.69
C VAL A 635 -24.37 -10.81 -19.17
N LEU A 636 -23.92 -11.69 -18.27
CA LEU A 636 -23.21 -12.91 -18.66
C LEU A 636 -24.12 -13.91 -19.37
N GLU A 637 -25.36 -14.06 -18.94
CA GLU A 637 -26.34 -14.94 -19.57
C GLU A 637 -26.65 -14.48 -21.00
N GLU A 638 -26.95 -13.18 -21.17
CA GLU A 638 -27.15 -12.57 -22.48
C GLU A 638 -25.91 -12.71 -23.39
N ALA A 639 -24.71 -12.52 -22.82
CA ALA A 639 -23.45 -12.60 -23.54
C ALA A 639 -23.14 -14.00 -24.05
N THR A 640 -23.54 -15.02 -23.30
CA THR A 640 -23.11 -16.40 -23.49
C THR A 640 -24.22 -17.30 -24.02
N GLU A 641 -25.44 -16.74 -24.16
CA GLU A 641 -26.66 -17.44 -24.58
C GLU A 641 -26.91 -18.68 -23.70
N HIS A 642 -26.52 -18.60 -22.43
CA HIS A 642 -26.53 -19.71 -21.49
C HIS A 642 -26.90 -19.20 -20.09
N THR A 643 -27.92 -19.80 -19.50
CA THR A 643 -28.30 -19.58 -18.10
C THR A 643 -27.62 -20.64 -17.23
N PRO A 644 -26.65 -20.27 -16.39
CA PRO A 644 -25.98 -21.21 -15.49
C PRO A 644 -26.95 -21.80 -14.47
N SER A 645 -26.84 -23.09 -14.20
CA SER A 645 -27.48 -23.68 -13.02
C SER A 645 -26.61 -23.43 -11.80
N ALA A 646 -27.17 -22.74 -10.80
CA ALA A 646 -26.53 -22.65 -9.49
C ALA A 646 -26.47 -24.04 -8.83
N LEU A 647 -25.35 -24.35 -8.20
CA LEU A 647 -25.17 -25.56 -7.41
C LEU A 647 -25.53 -25.28 -5.94
N PRO A 648 -26.03 -26.29 -5.20
CA PRO A 648 -26.12 -26.22 -3.75
C PRO A 648 -24.73 -25.92 -3.16
N THR A 649 -24.68 -25.07 -2.14
CA THR A 649 -23.46 -24.71 -1.43
C THR A 649 -23.72 -24.69 0.07
N SER A 650 -22.70 -25.04 0.85
CA SER A 650 -22.69 -24.90 2.31
C SER A 650 -22.28 -23.50 2.77
N ALA A 651 -22.24 -22.53 1.85
CA ALA A 651 -21.98 -21.13 2.18
C ALA A 651 -23.09 -20.55 3.07
N ILE A 652 -22.71 -19.71 4.01
CA ILE A 652 -23.65 -19.05 4.94
C ILE A 652 -24.50 -18.01 4.21
N GLU A 653 -23.93 -17.29 3.24
CA GLU A 653 -24.63 -16.32 2.41
C GLU A 653 -24.52 -16.69 0.92
N THR A 654 -25.66 -16.91 0.27
CA THR A 654 -25.77 -17.21 -1.16
C THR A 654 -26.47 -16.09 -1.91
N VAL A 655 -26.13 -15.92 -3.20
CA VAL A 655 -26.73 -14.91 -4.10
C VAL A 655 -27.95 -15.44 -4.83
#